data_AF-A0A421B1I3-F1
#
_entry.id   AF-A0A421B1I3-F1
#
_cell.length_a   1.000
_cell.length_b   1.000
_cell.length_c   1.000
_cell.angle_alpha   90.00
_cell.angle_beta   90.00
_cell.angle_gamma   90.00
#
_symmetry.space_group_name_H-M   'P 1'
#
loop_
_entity.id
_entity.type
_entity.pdbx_description
1 polymer ?
#
loop_
_entity_poly.entity_id
_entity_poly.type
_entity_poly.pdbx_seq_one_letter_code
_entity_poly.pdbx_strand_id
1 'polypeptide(L)'
;MNEQQNTDHVQRPKGDAFGSLGETVAARTLRAGPLRTLRERQQALVVLCVGTLMIILDASVVNVALPSIRADLGFSESDLAWVVNAYLVPFGGLLLFGGRLGDIVGAKRVFLGGLALFGAASVLCGLAATKEVLVAARFLQGVGGALASSVVLGMIVSMFPKPKEQSKALAFYAFVASAGAAIGLLVGALLTEGVDWHWIFFVNVPICVVTVLFAVRLLNDRRDEDTVGVDVTGSVLVVGSLMLWVYTIVQAVDHGWTSGRTLALAGGALVLLIGFAVRQRMARHPLVPPEVLRARNVVWTNVTLALAVTGPTATFFLGALYLQQVLRFSVVQVGLAFLPVAVTIAAVTLKLAPKVMRKVDPKQVMVIGLACLAVGLGALAFIPVDGVYAAHVLPGLLLIGLGTGLAVPATLAAAVAGATRFDAGVRSGLVNTTQQLGAAVGLAVLATVATTRAKDQLGAGAAVDSALTSGYSLAFVVGAGIMLAGLAVAALLVKPAVPKTAPTELDPTLRRAPIEGKPTLAGAKDADFLALGLSGANMTAMLWSIAMGKRAVGVDLRGDPYMAVMHWNLREDMYHHLSEIDRLMAERFGEDRLPRRGDGSPFLLGECFYNPDPESPGDARADEVVSGWTPDSHIAGVVQKAEFVDDRYVDGKPARTVEALGEYTAPAAPDPSRIGRDMGEVLRERSGFQTGAQELLIILRRYLKAIEKMDLAAGVEPRCRLFRFHRVVEQTRRGRGEPDGFTRDADGRVRVHIEAIREMDGKRSYGRVRAPGSKVIDLGVPELFMVAEGLHSADAKRLGMEFDHRLVDHGDGRGPVRVEADYLVGLMTIYVDSRIRQRVASEHDRDGTEYWVRQVAIGHEDDAEIGWIGAQVPDFRTFDPVLAGLVPDGTDPDSPEYFAGYQHLIRDYWLRQVSIITEIPLSDVRRTSIASTPTLFTVEAKSGVDALVARNGVVAGDSFGNGDFLTSGGINTGILGHAARVLTYWRRRADGADTDTAIRELADGIKADTDAWIDVSLPSFAQPPRPCAGDPAAWQRVIEATRAHRRAIAPVNHRDEWSRINVFVGRLYSYRLPDLLPTHPATRPETAEALALSMTGRASVNSATGRDDPLPYHHEPSTQDGVPGMAMVDG
;
A
#
# COMPACT_ATOMS: atom_id res chain seq x y z
N MET A 1 -42.60 21.08 -26.02
CA MET A 1 -42.19 22.43 -26.47
C MET A 1 -40.89 22.75 -25.75
N ASN A 2 -39.81 22.12 -26.24
CA ASN A 2 -38.73 22.68 -27.07
C ASN A 2 -37.51 22.85 -26.15
N GLU A 3 -36.54 21.93 -26.25
CA GLU A 3 -35.28 22.09 -27.01
C GLU A 3 -34.27 22.92 -26.19
N GLN A 4 -32.97 22.67 -26.08
CA GLN A 4 -31.99 21.67 -26.54
C GLN A 4 -30.62 22.17 -25.96
N GLN A 5 -29.55 21.35 -26.06
CA GLN A 5 -28.12 21.67 -25.81
C GLN A 5 -27.68 21.59 -24.34
N ASN A 6 -27.11 20.49 -23.82
CA ASN A 6 -25.91 19.74 -24.25
C ASN A 6 -24.67 20.61 -24.45
N THR A 7 -23.71 20.50 -23.51
CA THR A 7 -22.24 20.47 -23.66
C THR A 7 -21.59 20.92 -22.35
N ASP A 8 -20.51 20.38 -21.81
CA ASP A 8 -19.77 19.13 -22.00
C ASP A 8 -18.58 19.23 -21.01
N HIS A 9 -18.09 18.06 -20.57
CA HIS A 9 -16.71 17.81 -20.12
C HIS A 9 -16.14 18.46 -18.84
N VAL A 10 -16.00 17.68 -17.76
CA VAL A 10 -14.82 17.76 -16.88
C VAL A 10 -14.33 16.36 -16.52
N GLN A 11 -13.09 16.09 -16.93
CA GLN A 11 -12.35 14.86 -16.80
C GLN A 11 -11.93 14.56 -15.36
N ARG A 12 -11.87 13.27 -15.07
CA ARG A 12 -11.41 12.65 -13.82
C ARG A 12 -9.97 12.14 -13.95
N PRO A 13 -9.13 12.30 -12.92
CA PRO A 13 -7.93 11.49 -12.73
C PRO A 13 -8.06 10.57 -11.49
N LYS A 14 -8.18 9.27 -11.76
CA LYS A 14 -7.34 8.16 -11.25
C LYS A 14 -6.45 8.45 -9.97
N GLY A 15 -6.77 7.83 -8.80
CA GLY A 15 -5.86 7.58 -7.62
C GLY A 15 -5.11 6.21 -7.41
N ASP A 16 -3.95 6.22 -6.73
CA ASP A 16 -3.09 5.06 -6.39
C ASP A 16 -2.81 5.00 -4.85
N ALA A 17 -3.21 3.93 -4.14
CA ALA A 17 -3.07 3.71 -2.68
C ALA A 17 -1.63 3.44 -2.12
N PHE A 18 -1.09 4.36 -1.31
CA PHE A 18 0.24 4.36 -0.60
C PHE A 18 1.50 4.65 -1.41
N GLY A 19 1.49 5.73 -2.18
CA GLY A 19 2.64 6.14 -2.99
C GLY A 19 2.70 7.64 -2.89
N SER A 20 3.89 8.14 -2.62
CA SER A 20 4.43 9.47 -2.91
C SER A 20 3.72 10.78 -2.77
N LEU A 21 2.44 10.76 -2.56
CA LEU A 21 1.52 11.68 -3.16
C LEU A 21 0.17 11.44 -2.46
N GLY A 22 0.11 11.45 -1.11
CA GLY A 22 -1.07 11.65 -0.21
C GLY A 22 -2.31 12.48 -0.68
N GLU A 23 -2.48 12.72 -1.96
CA GLU A 23 -3.65 13.14 -2.67
C GLU A 23 -4.35 11.93 -3.25
N THR A 24 -5.11 11.31 -2.35
CA THR A 24 -6.54 11.02 -2.52
C THR A 24 -6.89 9.65 -3.10
N VAL A 25 -7.18 8.71 -2.19
CA VAL A 25 -8.47 8.00 -2.26
C VAL A 25 -9.55 9.09 -2.24
N ALA A 26 -10.29 9.26 -3.34
CA ALA A 26 -11.43 10.15 -3.38
C ALA A 26 -12.36 9.84 -2.21
N ALA A 27 -12.55 10.84 -1.35
CA ALA A 27 -13.72 10.96 -0.50
C ALA A 27 -14.94 10.99 -1.44
N ARG A 28 -15.41 9.78 -1.79
CA ARG A 28 -16.73 9.52 -2.31
C ARG A 28 -17.67 9.92 -1.17
N THR A 29 -18.45 10.97 -1.41
CA THR A 29 -19.51 11.52 -0.56
C THR A 29 -20.29 10.39 0.13
N LEU A 30 -19.97 10.11 1.40
CA LEU A 30 -20.50 8.99 2.19
C LEU A 30 -21.89 9.34 2.77
N ARG A 31 -22.91 9.40 1.93
CA ARG A 31 -24.30 9.41 2.41
C ARG A 31 -24.78 7.99 2.79
N ALA A 32 -24.24 7.38 3.84
CA ALA A 32 -24.86 6.23 4.53
C ALA A 32 -24.13 5.86 5.84
N GLY A 33 -24.88 5.65 6.93
CA GLY A 33 -24.37 5.50 8.30
C GLY A 33 -23.36 4.35 8.53
N PRO A 34 -22.37 4.54 9.42
CA PRO A 34 -21.25 3.60 9.61
C PRO A 34 -21.64 2.30 10.32
N LEU A 35 -20.93 1.21 10.00
CA LEU A 35 -20.87 0.00 10.83
C LEU A 35 -20.00 0.33 12.05
N ARG A 36 -20.56 0.14 13.24
CA ARG A 36 -20.15 0.76 14.51
C ARG A 36 -19.04 -0.01 15.23
N THR A 37 -18.75 -1.28 14.89
CA THR A 37 -17.73 -2.09 15.62
C THR A 37 -16.95 -3.08 14.73
N LEU A 38 -15.74 -3.50 15.16
CA LEU A 38 -14.95 -4.57 14.52
C LEU A 38 -15.73 -5.88 14.37
N ARG A 39 -16.60 -6.19 15.35
CA ARG A 39 -17.44 -7.39 15.36
C ARG A 39 -18.44 -7.39 14.21
N GLU A 40 -19.06 -6.25 13.91
CA GLU A 40 -19.97 -6.11 12.76
C GLU A 40 -19.24 -6.29 11.42
N ARG A 41 -18.01 -5.77 11.31
CA ARG A 41 -17.15 -5.97 10.12
C ARG A 41 -16.76 -7.43 9.92
N GLN A 42 -16.44 -8.13 11.01
CA GLN A 42 -16.18 -9.57 10.96
C GLN A 42 -17.43 -10.37 10.56
N GLN A 43 -18.61 -10.00 11.04
CA GLN A 43 -19.86 -10.63 10.61
C GLN A 43 -20.15 -10.37 9.12
N ALA A 44 -19.97 -9.13 8.67
CA ALA A 44 -20.09 -8.78 7.26
C ALA A 44 -19.08 -9.52 6.38
N LEU A 45 -17.85 -9.73 6.85
CA LEU A 45 -16.86 -10.58 6.18
C LEU A 45 -17.36 -12.01 6.02
N VAL A 46 -17.93 -12.60 7.08
CA VAL A 46 -18.51 -13.94 7.02
C VAL A 46 -19.62 -13.99 5.97
N VAL A 47 -20.50 -12.98 5.89
CA VAL A 47 -21.56 -12.91 4.86
C VAL A 47 -20.98 -12.90 3.44
N LEU A 48 -19.97 -12.06 3.19
CA LEU A 48 -19.30 -11.99 1.88
C LEU A 48 -18.60 -13.32 1.52
N CYS A 49 -17.97 -13.95 2.51
CA CYS A 49 -17.32 -15.24 2.36
C CYS A 49 -18.32 -16.38 2.12
N VAL A 50 -19.48 -16.40 2.80
CA VAL A 50 -20.53 -17.40 2.57
C VAL A 50 -21.10 -17.28 1.16
N GLY A 51 -21.36 -16.06 0.67
CA GLY A 51 -21.78 -15.84 -0.71
C GLY A 51 -20.73 -16.31 -1.73
N THR A 52 -19.45 -16.04 -1.46
CA THR A 52 -18.34 -16.53 -2.31
C THR A 52 -18.22 -18.05 -2.29
N LEU A 53 -18.34 -18.65 -1.10
CA LEU A 53 -18.31 -20.10 -0.90
C LEU A 53 -19.40 -20.79 -1.71
N MET A 54 -20.62 -20.26 -1.66
CA MET A 54 -21.78 -20.77 -2.41
C MET A 54 -21.50 -20.79 -3.93
N ILE A 55 -21.00 -19.69 -4.48
CA ILE A 55 -20.71 -19.56 -5.92
C ILE A 55 -19.62 -20.55 -6.37
N ILE A 56 -18.59 -20.74 -5.55
CA ILE A 56 -17.50 -21.69 -5.85
C ILE A 56 -17.96 -23.14 -5.70
N LEU A 57 -18.76 -23.41 -4.67
CA LEU A 57 -19.37 -24.71 -4.42
C LEU A 57 -20.23 -25.14 -5.59
N ASP A 58 -21.11 -24.27 -6.10
CA ASP A 58 -21.98 -24.58 -7.24
C ASP A 58 -21.18 -24.96 -8.50
N ALA A 59 -20.09 -24.25 -8.76
CA ALA A 59 -19.23 -24.52 -9.91
C ALA A 59 -18.56 -25.91 -9.85
N SER A 60 -18.29 -26.44 -8.65
CA SER A 60 -17.63 -27.74 -8.49
C SER A 60 -18.61 -28.90 -8.36
N VAL A 61 -19.72 -28.70 -7.63
CA VAL A 61 -20.75 -29.70 -7.35
C VAL A 61 -21.32 -30.34 -8.62
N VAL A 62 -21.59 -29.54 -9.66
CA VAL A 62 -22.17 -30.02 -10.92
C VAL A 62 -21.32 -31.10 -11.59
N ASN A 63 -19.99 -31.03 -11.50
CA ASN A 63 -19.10 -31.93 -12.24
C ASN A 63 -19.31 -33.41 -11.89
N VAL A 64 -19.63 -33.71 -10.63
CA VAL A 64 -19.85 -35.09 -10.18
C VAL A 64 -21.24 -35.62 -10.58
N ALA A 65 -22.20 -34.70 -10.80
CA ALA A 65 -23.57 -35.00 -11.18
C ALA A 65 -23.81 -35.08 -12.69
N LEU A 66 -22.82 -34.69 -13.52
CA LEU A 66 -22.96 -34.62 -14.98
C LEU A 66 -23.51 -35.92 -15.61
N PRO A 67 -23.07 -37.14 -15.21
CA PRO A 67 -23.62 -38.37 -15.78
C PRO A 67 -25.09 -38.59 -15.44
N SER A 68 -25.52 -38.26 -14.22
CA SER A 68 -26.93 -38.33 -13.81
C SER A 68 -27.79 -37.33 -14.59
N ILE A 69 -27.33 -36.08 -14.71
CA ILE A 69 -27.99 -35.03 -15.50
C ILE A 69 -28.16 -35.48 -16.95
N ARG A 70 -27.13 -36.13 -17.52
CA ARG A 70 -27.17 -36.64 -18.88
C ARG A 70 -28.23 -37.72 -19.05
N ALA A 71 -28.25 -38.69 -18.15
CA ALA A 71 -29.18 -39.82 -18.22
C ALA A 71 -30.64 -39.37 -18.07
N ASP A 72 -30.89 -38.42 -17.18
CA ASP A 72 -32.23 -37.93 -16.87
C ASP A 72 -32.79 -36.97 -17.95
N LEU A 73 -31.99 -36.01 -18.41
CA LEU A 73 -32.43 -34.99 -19.39
C LEU A 73 -32.09 -35.33 -20.85
N GLY A 74 -31.48 -36.49 -21.10
CA GLY A 74 -31.16 -36.95 -22.46
C GLY A 74 -30.11 -36.10 -23.19
N PHE A 75 -29.11 -35.57 -22.47
CA PHE A 75 -28.00 -34.87 -23.12
C PHE A 75 -27.17 -35.85 -23.98
N SER A 76 -26.74 -35.39 -25.16
CA SER A 76 -25.68 -36.05 -25.89
C SER A 76 -24.34 -35.84 -25.18
N GLU A 77 -23.33 -36.69 -25.45
CA GLU A 77 -21.98 -36.51 -24.88
C GLU A 77 -21.38 -35.14 -25.22
N SER A 78 -21.63 -34.66 -26.45
CA SER A 78 -21.14 -33.36 -26.92
C SER A 78 -21.89 -32.20 -26.26
N ASP A 79 -23.21 -32.33 -26.07
CA ASP A 79 -24.01 -31.26 -25.46
C ASP A 79 -23.81 -31.15 -23.95
N LEU A 80 -23.33 -32.20 -23.27
CA LEU A 80 -23.17 -32.19 -21.81
C LEU A 80 -22.18 -31.12 -21.32
N ALA A 81 -21.19 -30.76 -22.15
CA ALA A 81 -20.28 -29.66 -21.86
C ALA A 81 -21.00 -28.30 -21.69
N TRP A 82 -22.23 -28.15 -22.23
CA TRP A 82 -23.03 -26.94 -22.04
C TRP A 82 -23.49 -26.71 -20.62
N VAL A 83 -23.69 -27.76 -19.82
CA VAL A 83 -24.08 -27.61 -18.41
C VAL A 83 -23.03 -26.81 -17.63
N VAL A 84 -21.76 -26.96 -18.00
CA VAL A 84 -20.62 -26.24 -17.43
C VAL A 84 -20.39 -24.90 -18.15
N ASN A 85 -20.34 -24.91 -19.48
CA ASN A 85 -20.00 -23.71 -20.27
C ASN A 85 -21.07 -22.62 -20.24
N ALA A 86 -22.35 -22.99 -20.14
CA ALA A 86 -23.44 -22.03 -20.00
C ALA A 86 -23.29 -21.18 -18.74
N TYR A 87 -22.62 -21.70 -17.71
CA TYR A 87 -22.30 -20.96 -16.50
C TYR A 87 -20.96 -20.19 -16.61
N LEU A 88 -19.89 -20.87 -17.02
CA LEU A 88 -18.53 -20.30 -17.00
C LEU A 88 -18.37 -19.07 -17.89
N VAL A 89 -19.00 -19.05 -19.06
CA VAL A 89 -18.84 -17.96 -20.04
C VAL A 89 -19.52 -16.66 -19.59
N PRO A 90 -20.81 -16.61 -19.18
CA PRO A 90 -21.38 -15.39 -18.61
C PRO A 90 -20.72 -15.04 -17.27
N PHE A 91 -20.34 -16.04 -16.47
CA PHE A 91 -19.59 -15.79 -15.23
C PHE A 91 -18.29 -15.03 -15.53
N GLY A 92 -17.44 -15.57 -16.41
CA GLY A 92 -16.18 -14.95 -16.81
C GLY A 92 -16.35 -13.63 -17.54
N GLY A 93 -17.17 -13.63 -18.59
CA GLY A 93 -17.33 -12.49 -19.51
C GLY A 93 -17.99 -11.26 -18.90
N LEU A 94 -18.76 -11.42 -17.81
CA LEU A 94 -19.44 -10.32 -17.13
C LEU A 94 -18.78 -9.90 -15.81
N LEU A 95 -17.65 -10.49 -15.39
CA LEU A 95 -16.95 -10.08 -14.16
C LEU A 95 -16.50 -8.62 -14.21
N LEU A 96 -15.86 -8.21 -15.32
CA LEU A 96 -15.43 -6.82 -15.53
C LEU A 96 -16.63 -5.86 -15.59
N PHE A 97 -17.72 -6.31 -16.22
CA PHE A 97 -18.97 -5.57 -16.28
C PHE A 97 -19.57 -5.38 -14.88
N GLY A 98 -19.65 -6.45 -14.08
CA GLY A 98 -20.21 -6.43 -12.73
C GLY A 98 -19.43 -5.54 -11.78
N GLY A 99 -18.09 -5.59 -11.83
CA GLY A 99 -17.25 -4.73 -11.00
C GLY A 99 -17.48 -3.25 -11.33
N ARG A 100 -17.52 -2.93 -12.63
CA ARG A 100 -17.79 -1.57 -13.11
C ARG A 100 -19.22 -1.11 -12.80
N LEU A 101 -20.20 -2.02 -12.88
CA LEU A 101 -21.57 -1.75 -12.49
C LEU A 101 -21.64 -1.47 -10.98
N GLY A 102 -20.89 -2.21 -10.16
CA GLY A 102 -20.78 -2.02 -8.72
C GLY A 102 -20.22 -0.65 -8.34
N ASP A 103 -19.24 -0.15 -9.09
CA ASP A 103 -18.77 1.22 -8.94
C ASP A 103 -19.88 2.25 -9.22
N ILE A 104 -20.76 2.01 -10.20
CA ILE A 104 -21.80 2.99 -10.61
C ILE A 104 -23.03 2.94 -9.71
N VAL A 105 -23.67 1.77 -9.59
CA VAL A 105 -24.99 1.66 -8.94
C VAL A 105 -24.88 1.33 -7.45
N GLY A 106 -23.70 0.94 -6.99
CA GLY A 106 -23.41 0.58 -5.59
C GLY A 106 -23.03 -0.89 -5.44
N ALA A 107 -21.90 -1.16 -4.76
CA ALA A 107 -21.36 -2.52 -4.60
C ALA A 107 -22.34 -3.45 -3.86
N LYS A 108 -23.06 -2.94 -2.85
CA LYS A 108 -24.07 -3.72 -2.11
C LYS A 108 -25.23 -4.11 -3.03
N ARG A 109 -25.73 -3.18 -3.86
CA ARG A 109 -26.85 -3.47 -4.77
C ARG A 109 -26.49 -4.50 -5.82
N VAL A 110 -25.29 -4.42 -6.38
CA VAL A 110 -24.81 -5.41 -7.35
C VAL A 110 -24.59 -6.76 -6.69
N PHE A 111 -24.05 -6.80 -5.47
CA PHE A 111 -23.92 -8.03 -4.69
C PHE A 111 -25.28 -8.69 -4.42
N LEU A 112 -26.25 -7.92 -3.88
CA LEU A 112 -27.58 -8.41 -3.57
C LEU A 112 -28.37 -8.81 -4.82
N GLY A 113 -28.32 -8.00 -5.88
CA GLY A 113 -28.97 -8.30 -7.17
C GLY A 113 -28.36 -9.54 -7.83
N GLY A 114 -27.04 -9.69 -7.76
CA GLY A 114 -26.33 -10.88 -8.22
C GLY A 114 -26.74 -12.13 -7.46
N LEU A 115 -26.80 -12.06 -6.12
CA LEU A 115 -27.27 -13.18 -5.28
C LEU A 115 -28.74 -13.53 -5.55
N ALA A 116 -29.63 -12.54 -5.65
CA ALA A 116 -31.03 -12.77 -5.94
C ALA A 116 -31.22 -13.46 -7.29
N LEU A 117 -30.51 -12.99 -8.33
CA LEU A 117 -30.52 -13.64 -9.65
C LEU A 117 -29.94 -15.05 -9.60
N PHE A 118 -28.83 -15.24 -8.88
CA PHE A 118 -28.21 -16.56 -8.70
C PHE A 118 -29.17 -17.53 -8.01
N GLY A 119 -29.80 -17.12 -6.90
CA GLY A 119 -30.74 -17.94 -6.15
C GLY A 119 -32.00 -18.31 -6.97
N ALA A 120 -32.57 -17.34 -7.69
CA ALA A 120 -33.69 -17.60 -8.60
C ALA A 120 -33.30 -18.56 -9.73
N ALA A 121 -32.11 -18.37 -10.32
CA ALA A 121 -31.58 -19.26 -11.33
C ALA A 121 -31.30 -20.67 -10.77
N SER A 122 -30.82 -20.80 -9.53
CA SER A 122 -30.65 -22.11 -8.88
C SER A 122 -31.98 -22.84 -8.68
N VAL A 123 -33.07 -22.13 -8.34
CA VAL A 123 -34.42 -22.74 -8.32
C VAL A 123 -34.81 -23.25 -9.70
N LEU A 124 -34.57 -22.46 -10.76
CA LEU A 124 -34.85 -22.87 -12.13
C LEU A 124 -34.03 -24.08 -12.57
N CYS A 125 -32.74 -24.15 -12.19
CA CYS A 125 -31.89 -25.32 -12.44
C CYS A 125 -32.43 -26.57 -11.74
N GLY A 126 -32.84 -26.45 -10.46
CA GLY A 126 -33.41 -27.57 -9.69
C GLY A 126 -34.81 -28.00 -10.14
N LEU A 127 -35.52 -27.18 -10.92
CA LEU A 127 -36.83 -27.51 -11.51
C LEU A 127 -36.73 -27.86 -13.00
N ALA A 128 -35.52 -27.95 -13.55
CA ALA A 128 -35.32 -28.11 -14.98
C ALA A 128 -35.72 -29.51 -15.46
N ALA A 129 -36.84 -29.59 -16.18
CA ALA A 129 -37.32 -30.84 -16.78
C ALA A 129 -36.76 -31.11 -18.20
N THR A 130 -36.06 -30.15 -18.80
CA THR A 130 -35.42 -30.31 -20.11
C THR A 130 -34.02 -29.71 -20.14
N LYS A 131 -33.18 -30.20 -21.06
CA LYS A 131 -31.82 -29.72 -21.26
C LYS A 131 -31.75 -28.22 -21.58
N GLU A 132 -32.72 -27.70 -22.34
CA GLU A 132 -32.78 -26.29 -22.72
C GLU A 132 -33.05 -25.40 -21.52
N VAL A 133 -33.97 -25.82 -20.63
CA VAL A 133 -34.28 -25.09 -19.39
C VAL A 133 -33.07 -25.07 -18.47
N LEU A 134 -32.39 -26.22 -18.31
CA LEU A 134 -31.18 -26.29 -17.47
C LEU A 134 -30.08 -25.38 -18.01
N VAL A 135 -29.81 -25.41 -19.31
CA VAL A 135 -28.78 -24.55 -19.94
C VAL A 135 -29.12 -23.06 -19.81
N ALA A 136 -30.37 -22.66 -20.02
CA ALA A 136 -30.80 -21.28 -19.86
C ALA A 136 -30.70 -20.81 -18.39
N ALA A 137 -31.09 -21.66 -17.44
CA ALA A 137 -30.97 -21.37 -16.02
C ALA A 137 -29.50 -21.27 -15.59
N ARG A 138 -28.61 -22.14 -16.08
CA ARG A 138 -27.15 -22.06 -15.85
C ARG A 138 -26.55 -20.77 -16.38
N PHE A 139 -27.04 -20.27 -17.52
CA PHE A 139 -26.64 -18.96 -18.03
C PHE A 139 -26.99 -17.84 -17.06
N LEU A 140 -28.24 -17.78 -16.60
CA LEU A 140 -28.67 -16.78 -15.62
C LEU A 140 -27.90 -16.91 -14.30
N GLN A 141 -27.59 -18.14 -13.89
CA GLN A 141 -26.80 -18.42 -12.69
C GLN A 141 -25.37 -17.88 -12.82
N GLY A 142 -24.74 -18.05 -13.99
CA GLY A 142 -23.43 -17.46 -14.28
C GLY A 142 -23.45 -15.93 -14.29
N VAL A 143 -24.51 -15.30 -14.82
CA VAL A 143 -24.71 -13.84 -14.75
C VAL A 143 -24.80 -13.39 -13.29
N GLY A 144 -25.63 -14.04 -12.47
CA GLY A 144 -25.78 -13.72 -11.04
C GLY A 144 -24.47 -13.86 -10.27
N GLY A 145 -23.72 -14.94 -10.55
CA GLY A 145 -22.42 -15.20 -9.96
C GLY A 145 -21.38 -14.14 -10.32
N ALA A 146 -21.32 -13.72 -11.59
CA ALA A 146 -20.41 -12.65 -12.04
C ALA A 146 -20.66 -11.35 -11.28
N LEU A 147 -21.92 -10.92 -11.23
CA LEU A 147 -22.33 -9.70 -10.55
C LEU A 147 -21.96 -9.75 -9.08
N ALA A 148 -22.32 -10.83 -8.37
CA ALA A 148 -22.01 -10.98 -6.96
C ALA A 148 -20.50 -11.03 -6.69
N SER A 149 -19.74 -11.88 -7.38
CA SER A 149 -18.31 -12.08 -7.10
C SER A 149 -17.45 -10.86 -7.45
N SER A 150 -17.82 -10.09 -8.47
CA SER A 150 -17.02 -8.97 -8.97
C SER A 150 -16.81 -7.83 -7.96
N VAL A 151 -17.68 -7.70 -6.96
CA VAL A 151 -17.66 -6.59 -5.99
C VAL A 151 -17.13 -6.98 -4.60
N VAL A 152 -17.06 -8.28 -4.30
CA VAL A 152 -16.73 -8.80 -2.96
C VAL A 152 -15.37 -8.32 -2.46
N LEU A 153 -14.32 -8.48 -3.29
CA LEU A 153 -12.96 -8.11 -2.87
C LEU A 153 -12.85 -6.62 -2.57
N GLY A 154 -13.48 -5.78 -3.40
CA GLY A 154 -13.54 -4.33 -3.19
C GLY A 154 -14.29 -3.96 -1.91
N MET A 155 -15.35 -4.70 -1.57
CA MET A 155 -16.09 -4.53 -0.31
C MET A 155 -15.22 -4.92 0.90
N ILE A 156 -14.52 -6.06 0.87
CA ILE A 156 -13.63 -6.50 1.96
C ILE A 156 -12.52 -5.48 2.20
N VAL A 157 -11.81 -5.07 1.15
CA VAL A 157 -10.71 -4.08 1.24
C VAL A 157 -11.21 -2.77 1.85
N SER A 158 -12.41 -2.32 1.46
CA SER A 158 -13.00 -1.09 2.00
C SER A 158 -13.51 -1.20 3.43
N MET A 159 -13.87 -2.41 3.87
CA MET A 159 -14.46 -2.66 5.18
C MET A 159 -13.40 -2.79 6.29
N PHE A 160 -12.16 -3.16 5.93
CA PHE A 160 -11.03 -3.29 6.86
C PHE A 160 -9.91 -2.32 6.48
N PRO A 161 -9.86 -1.11 7.06
CA PRO A 161 -8.83 -0.13 6.75
C PRO A 161 -7.49 -0.39 7.48
N LYS A 162 -7.52 -1.06 8.64
CA LYS A 162 -6.32 -1.41 9.40
C LYS A 162 -5.54 -2.53 8.66
N PRO A 163 -4.26 -2.37 8.33
CA PRO A 163 -3.51 -3.34 7.51
C PRO A 163 -3.51 -4.78 8.05
N LYS A 164 -3.44 -4.94 9.37
CA LYS A 164 -3.47 -6.24 10.05
C LYS A 164 -4.82 -6.93 9.94
N GLU A 165 -5.91 -6.17 10.09
CA GLU A 165 -7.28 -6.68 9.95
C GLU A 165 -7.59 -7.00 8.49
N GLN A 166 -7.19 -6.12 7.57
CA GLN A 166 -7.37 -6.31 6.13
C GLN A 166 -6.63 -7.56 5.63
N SER A 167 -5.38 -7.73 6.04
CA SER A 167 -4.59 -8.92 5.69
C SER A 167 -5.24 -10.20 6.23
N LYS A 168 -5.74 -10.20 7.48
CA LYS A 168 -6.50 -11.32 8.05
C LYS A 168 -7.79 -11.59 7.28
N ALA A 169 -8.53 -10.55 6.91
CA ALA A 169 -9.78 -10.67 6.16
C ALA A 169 -9.56 -11.24 4.75
N LEU A 170 -8.53 -10.75 4.04
CA LEU A 170 -8.13 -11.26 2.74
C LEU A 170 -7.63 -12.70 2.82
N ALA A 171 -6.87 -13.06 3.87
CA ALA A 171 -6.44 -14.43 4.12
C ALA A 171 -7.62 -15.37 4.37
N PHE A 172 -8.61 -14.93 5.17
CA PHE A 172 -9.84 -15.69 5.41
C PHE A 172 -10.66 -15.87 4.13
N TYR A 173 -10.83 -14.81 3.34
CA TYR A 173 -11.46 -14.88 2.03
C TYR A 173 -10.76 -15.88 1.09
N ALA A 174 -9.44 -15.81 0.99
CA ALA A 174 -8.65 -16.72 0.15
C ALA A 174 -8.76 -18.18 0.63
N PHE A 175 -8.77 -18.40 1.94
CA PHE A 175 -9.01 -19.72 2.53
C PHE A 175 -10.40 -20.27 2.15
N VAL A 176 -11.46 -19.48 2.34
CA VAL A 176 -12.83 -19.87 2.00
C VAL A 176 -12.96 -20.16 0.50
N ALA A 177 -12.38 -19.31 -0.35
CA ALA A 177 -12.39 -19.51 -1.80
C ALA A 177 -11.69 -20.81 -2.22
N SER A 178 -10.59 -21.17 -1.55
CA SER A 178 -9.87 -22.42 -1.84
C SER A 178 -10.60 -23.66 -1.32
N ALA A 179 -11.21 -23.57 -0.13
CA ALA A 179 -11.92 -24.68 0.51
C ALA A 179 -13.22 -25.03 -0.23
N GLY A 180 -13.89 -24.05 -0.86
CA GLY A 180 -15.18 -24.23 -1.50
C GLY A 180 -15.21 -25.28 -2.60
N ALA A 181 -14.15 -25.39 -3.40
CA ALA A 181 -14.08 -26.38 -4.48
C ALA A 181 -14.13 -27.82 -3.94
N ALA A 182 -13.36 -28.12 -2.90
CA ALA A 182 -13.32 -29.44 -2.26
C ALA A 182 -14.63 -29.77 -1.53
N ILE A 183 -15.19 -28.79 -0.79
CA ILE A 183 -16.48 -28.95 -0.13
C ILE A 183 -17.56 -29.25 -1.17
N GLY A 184 -17.57 -28.54 -2.30
CA GLY A 184 -18.56 -28.76 -3.33
C GLY A 184 -18.47 -30.13 -4.01
N LEU A 185 -17.26 -30.67 -4.25
CA LEU A 185 -17.15 -32.05 -4.77
C LEU A 185 -17.75 -33.08 -3.80
N LEU A 186 -17.52 -32.93 -2.49
CA LEU A 186 -18.06 -33.85 -1.48
C LEU A 186 -19.57 -33.69 -1.30
N VAL A 187 -20.05 -32.46 -1.13
CA VAL A 187 -21.47 -32.16 -0.96
C VAL A 187 -22.24 -32.58 -2.21
N GLY A 188 -21.71 -32.29 -3.40
CA GLY A 188 -22.33 -32.66 -4.67
C GLY A 188 -22.44 -34.16 -4.84
N ALA A 189 -21.40 -34.91 -4.47
CA ALA A 189 -21.43 -36.36 -4.53
C ALA A 189 -22.46 -36.97 -3.56
N LEU A 190 -22.51 -36.47 -2.33
CA LEU A 190 -23.47 -36.92 -1.32
C LEU A 190 -24.92 -36.59 -1.69
N LEU A 191 -25.19 -35.39 -2.22
CA LEU A 191 -26.53 -34.97 -2.62
C LEU A 191 -27.04 -35.75 -3.85
N THR A 192 -26.16 -35.93 -4.84
CA THR A 192 -26.53 -36.63 -6.08
C THR A 192 -26.78 -38.12 -5.83
N GLU A 193 -25.98 -38.77 -4.97
CA GLU A 193 -26.14 -40.20 -4.66
C GLU A 193 -27.23 -40.45 -3.60
N GLY A 194 -27.33 -39.59 -2.59
CA GLY A 194 -28.22 -39.80 -1.44
C GLY A 194 -29.65 -39.30 -1.64
N VAL A 195 -29.88 -38.33 -2.53
CA VAL A 195 -31.20 -37.76 -2.78
C VAL A 195 -31.51 -37.77 -4.27
N ASP A 196 -31.00 -36.77 -5.00
CA ASP A 196 -31.20 -36.60 -6.43
C ASP A 196 -30.31 -35.44 -6.92
N TRP A 197 -29.91 -35.44 -8.20
CA TRP A 197 -29.06 -34.40 -8.78
C TRP A 197 -29.71 -33.01 -8.74
N HIS A 198 -31.04 -32.86 -8.78
CA HIS A 198 -31.70 -31.55 -8.72
C HIS A 198 -31.38 -30.80 -7.41
N TRP A 199 -31.15 -31.53 -6.30
CA TRP A 199 -30.84 -30.93 -4.99
C TRP A 199 -29.49 -30.23 -4.93
N ILE A 200 -28.61 -30.53 -5.87
CA ILE A 200 -27.35 -29.82 -6.00
C ILE A 200 -27.52 -28.34 -6.32
N PHE A 201 -28.65 -27.96 -6.92
CA PHE A 201 -29.01 -26.57 -7.17
C PHE A 201 -29.86 -26.01 -6.02
N PHE A 202 -30.78 -26.79 -5.46
CA PHE A 202 -31.62 -26.34 -4.34
C PHE A 202 -30.82 -26.00 -3.08
N VAL A 203 -29.67 -26.62 -2.84
CA VAL A 203 -28.80 -26.30 -1.70
C VAL A 203 -28.35 -24.83 -1.67
N ASN A 204 -28.25 -24.17 -2.83
CA ASN A 204 -27.87 -22.76 -2.93
C ASN A 204 -28.97 -21.82 -2.43
N VAL A 205 -30.24 -22.23 -2.52
CA VAL A 205 -31.40 -21.40 -2.19
C VAL A 205 -31.43 -20.96 -0.72
N PRO A 206 -31.36 -21.86 0.28
CA PRO A 206 -31.33 -21.45 1.69
C PRO A 206 -30.09 -20.62 2.01
N ILE A 207 -28.93 -20.95 1.43
CA ILE A 207 -27.69 -20.19 1.62
C ILE A 207 -27.85 -18.77 1.08
N CYS A 208 -28.44 -18.62 -0.10
CA CYS A 208 -28.70 -17.32 -0.72
C CYS A 208 -29.68 -16.48 0.11
N VAL A 209 -30.80 -17.05 0.54
CA VAL A 209 -31.80 -16.35 1.38
C VAL A 209 -31.16 -15.85 2.68
N VAL A 210 -30.41 -16.70 3.37
CA VAL A 210 -29.70 -16.33 4.61
C VAL A 210 -28.67 -15.23 4.32
N THR A 211 -27.86 -15.40 3.28
CA THR A 211 -26.82 -14.42 2.91
C THR A 211 -27.42 -13.07 2.57
N VAL A 212 -28.51 -13.04 1.78
CA VAL A 212 -29.24 -11.80 1.43
C VAL A 212 -29.82 -11.13 2.67
N LEU A 213 -30.46 -11.87 3.57
CA LEU A 213 -31.04 -11.33 4.80
C LEU A 213 -29.98 -10.64 5.68
N PHE A 214 -28.84 -11.30 5.89
CA PHE A 214 -27.74 -10.73 6.67
C PHE A 214 -27.01 -9.62 5.90
N ALA A 215 -26.84 -9.74 4.58
CA ALA A 215 -26.20 -8.72 3.73
C ALA A 215 -26.99 -7.42 3.70
N VAL A 216 -28.33 -7.48 3.64
CA VAL A 216 -29.19 -6.28 3.71
C VAL A 216 -28.95 -5.53 5.02
N ARG A 217 -28.79 -6.26 6.14
CA ARG A 217 -28.59 -5.69 7.48
C ARG A 217 -27.16 -5.21 7.75
N LEU A 218 -26.15 -5.95 7.30
CA LEU A 218 -24.75 -5.77 7.71
C LEU A 218 -23.88 -5.07 6.66
N LEU A 219 -24.29 -5.00 5.39
CA LEU A 219 -23.49 -4.34 4.35
C LEU A 219 -23.98 -2.92 4.11
N ASN A 220 -23.04 -2.00 3.87
CA ASN A 220 -23.34 -0.63 3.48
C ASN A 220 -23.24 -0.46 1.96
N ASP A 221 -24.12 0.37 1.40
CA ASP A 221 -24.18 0.62 -0.04
C ASP A 221 -23.21 1.73 -0.43
N ARG A 222 -22.07 1.34 -1.02
CA ARG A 222 -21.04 2.28 -1.46
C ARG A 222 -21.07 2.41 -2.98
N ARG A 223 -21.32 3.62 -3.46
CA ARG A 223 -21.24 4.01 -4.89
C ARG A 223 -20.04 4.93 -5.14
N ASP A 224 -19.49 4.86 -6.35
CA ASP A 224 -18.52 5.81 -6.86
C ASP A 224 -19.24 6.92 -7.64
N GLU A 225 -19.38 8.09 -7.03
CA GLU A 225 -19.96 9.25 -7.73
C GLU A 225 -19.06 9.71 -8.89
N ASP A 226 -17.78 9.31 -8.87
CA ASP A 226 -16.80 9.52 -9.91
C ASP A 226 -16.65 8.34 -10.90
N THR A 227 -17.69 7.54 -11.11
CA THR A 227 -17.75 6.58 -12.23
C THR A 227 -18.88 6.91 -13.22
N VAL A 228 -18.58 6.99 -14.54
CA VAL A 228 -19.55 7.26 -15.62
C VAL A 228 -19.47 6.09 -16.59
N GLY A 229 -20.62 5.49 -16.86
CA GLY A 229 -20.82 4.57 -17.97
C GLY A 229 -20.26 3.16 -17.78
N VAL A 230 -21.01 2.19 -18.31
CA VAL A 230 -20.62 0.79 -18.43
C VAL A 230 -20.72 0.41 -19.90
N ASP A 231 -19.79 -0.39 -20.41
CA ASP A 231 -19.84 -0.85 -21.81
C ASP A 231 -20.74 -2.09 -21.94
N VAL A 232 -22.06 -1.86 -21.88
CA VAL A 232 -23.08 -2.92 -22.05
C VAL A 232 -22.91 -3.60 -23.41
N THR A 233 -22.73 -2.81 -24.48
CA THR A 233 -22.57 -3.33 -25.84
C THR A 233 -21.34 -4.22 -25.96
N GLY A 234 -20.19 -3.79 -25.40
CA GLY A 234 -18.98 -4.63 -25.36
C GLY A 234 -19.20 -5.93 -24.60
N SER A 235 -19.95 -5.89 -23.49
CA SER A 235 -20.27 -7.06 -22.68
C SER A 235 -21.13 -8.08 -23.45
N VAL A 236 -22.15 -7.58 -24.16
CA VAL A 236 -23.00 -8.42 -25.04
C VAL A 236 -22.19 -9.00 -26.19
N LEU A 237 -21.31 -8.22 -26.82
CA LEU A 237 -20.47 -8.68 -27.93
C LEU A 237 -19.50 -9.78 -27.49
N VAL A 238 -18.82 -9.63 -26.35
CA VAL A 238 -17.85 -10.63 -25.88
C VAL A 238 -18.54 -11.92 -25.42
N VAL A 239 -19.60 -11.82 -24.60
CA VAL A 239 -20.37 -12.99 -24.12
C VAL A 239 -21.04 -13.69 -25.30
N GLY A 240 -21.68 -12.93 -26.20
CA GLY A 240 -22.33 -13.47 -27.39
C GLY A 240 -21.33 -14.14 -28.34
N SER A 241 -20.18 -13.52 -28.58
CA SER A 241 -19.08 -14.12 -29.36
C SER A 241 -18.66 -15.46 -28.79
N LEU A 242 -18.41 -15.53 -27.47
CA LEU A 242 -17.88 -16.73 -26.82
C LEU A 242 -18.92 -17.85 -26.73
N MET A 243 -20.17 -17.51 -26.43
CA MET A 243 -21.31 -18.43 -26.51
C MET A 243 -21.42 -19.03 -27.92
N LEU A 244 -21.39 -18.19 -28.94
CA LEU A 244 -21.50 -18.64 -30.33
C LEU A 244 -20.28 -19.46 -30.77
N TRP A 245 -19.08 -19.11 -30.31
CA TRP A 245 -17.86 -19.89 -30.54
C TRP A 245 -17.95 -21.28 -29.91
N VAL A 246 -18.31 -21.38 -28.63
CA VAL A 246 -18.49 -22.66 -27.94
C VAL A 246 -19.58 -23.50 -28.63
N TYR A 247 -20.69 -22.86 -29.02
CA TYR A 247 -21.75 -23.52 -29.79
C TYR A 247 -21.28 -24.06 -31.12
N THR A 248 -20.49 -23.30 -31.85
CA THR A 248 -19.90 -23.72 -33.12
C THR A 248 -19.02 -24.95 -32.94
N ILE A 249 -18.17 -24.96 -31.91
CA ILE A 249 -17.26 -26.07 -31.60
C ILE A 249 -18.04 -27.34 -31.27
N VAL A 250 -19.04 -27.24 -30.38
CA VAL A 250 -19.85 -28.39 -29.96
C VAL A 250 -20.68 -28.94 -31.13
N GLN A 251 -21.29 -28.07 -31.94
CA GLN A 251 -22.11 -28.48 -33.09
C GLN A 251 -21.32 -29.07 -34.25
N ALA A 252 -20.00 -28.80 -34.31
CA ALA A 252 -19.13 -29.35 -35.35
C ALA A 252 -19.07 -30.89 -35.30
N VAL A 253 -19.35 -31.51 -34.15
CA VAL A 253 -19.44 -32.98 -34.00
C VAL A 253 -20.58 -33.55 -34.86
N ASP A 254 -21.74 -32.90 -34.84
CA ASP A 254 -22.95 -33.45 -35.50
C ASP A 254 -23.09 -32.99 -36.95
N HIS A 255 -22.62 -31.79 -37.28
CA HIS A 255 -22.76 -31.20 -38.61
C HIS A 255 -21.47 -31.24 -39.45
N GLY A 256 -20.34 -31.61 -38.85
CA GLY A 256 -19.03 -31.59 -39.49
C GLY A 256 -18.38 -30.19 -39.47
N TRP A 257 -17.05 -30.20 -39.40
CA TRP A 257 -16.21 -28.99 -39.31
C TRP A 257 -16.26 -28.10 -40.55
N THR A 258 -16.45 -28.69 -41.73
CA THR A 258 -16.45 -27.98 -43.03
C THR A 258 -17.84 -27.66 -43.55
N SER A 259 -18.90 -27.96 -42.81
CA SER A 259 -20.26 -27.65 -43.25
C SER A 259 -20.50 -26.15 -43.32
N GLY A 260 -21.34 -25.73 -44.27
CA GLY A 260 -21.71 -24.30 -44.41
C GLY A 260 -22.33 -23.72 -43.13
N ARG A 261 -23.05 -24.54 -42.34
CA ARG A 261 -23.61 -24.14 -41.05
C ARG A 261 -22.51 -23.85 -40.01
N THR A 262 -21.55 -24.76 -39.84
CA THR A 262 -20.43 -24.57 -38.90
C THR A 262 -19.59 -23.36 -39.28
N LEU A 263 -19.28 -23.20 -40.57
CA LEU A 263 -18.51 -22.05 -41.08
C LEU A 263 -19.27 -20.71 -40.92
N ALA A 264 -20.59 -20.70 -41.13
CA ALA A 264 -21.41 -19.51 -40.92
C ALA A 264 -21.46 -19.09 -39.44
N LEU A 265 -21.60 -20.06 -38.53
CA LEU A 265 -21.59 -19.80 -37.09
C LEU A 265 -20.20 -19.32 -36.62
N ALA A 266 -19.12 -19.95 -37.11
CA ALA A 266 -17.74 -19.50 -36.86
C ALA A 266 -17.51 -18.06 -37.36
N GLY A 267 -17.98 -17.76 -38.58
CA GLY A 267 -17.93 -16.42 -39.16
C GLY A 267 -18.68 -15.40 -38.32
N GLY A 268 -19.90 -15.73 -37.87
CA GLY A 268 -20.68 -14.90 -36.96
C GLY A 268 -19.98 -14.64 -35.62
N ALA A 269 -19.40 -15.69 -35.03
CA ALA A 269 -18.66 -15.57 -33.77
C ALA A 269 -17.42 -14.68 -33.94
N LEU A 270 -16.70 -14.81 -35.07
CA LEU A 270 -15.58 -13.95 -35.42
C LEU A 270 -16.01 -12.50 -35.64
N VAL A 271 -17.14 -12.25 -36.31
CA VAL A 271 -17.70 -10.91 -36.51
C VAL A 271 -18.05 -10.25 -35.17
N LEU A 272 -18.65 -10.99 -34.23
CA LEU A 272 -18.94 -10.47 -32.88
C LEU A 272 -17.65 -10.15 -32.11
N LEU A 273 -16.62 -11.00 -32.22
CA LEU A 273 -15.31 -10.76 -31.58
C LEU A 273 -14.59 -9.54 -32.17
N ILE A 274 -14.61 -9.38 -33.50
CA ILE A 274 -14.06 -8.20 -34.17
C ILE A 274 -14.86 -6.96 -33.76
N GLY A 275 -16.19 -7.06 -33.72
CA GLY A 275 -17.06 -6.01 -33.22
C GLY A 275 -16.71 -5.60 -31.79
N PHE A 276 -16.44 -6.57 -30.91
CA PHE A 276 -15.96 -6.30 -29.56
C PHE A 276 -14.62 -5.56 -29.58
N ALA A 277 -13.63 -6.02 -30.35
CA ALA A 277 -12.32 -5.40 -30.43
C ALA A 277 -12.38 -3.95 -30.98
N VAL A 278 -13.21 -3.71 -32.00
CA VAL A 278 -13.48 -2.37 -32.54
C VAL A 278 -14.17 -1.50 -31.49
N ARG A 279 -15.18 -2.04 -30.80
CA ARG A 279 -15.88 -1.36 -29.72
C ARG A 279 -14.94 -0.97 -28.58
N GLN A 280 -14.03 -1.87 -28.15
CA GLN A 280 -13.05 -1.56 -27.09
C GLN A 280 -12.08 -0.43 -27.51
N ARG A 281 -11.77 -0.28 -28.80
CA ARG A 281 -10.94 0.81 -29.31
C ARG A 281 -11.68 2.15 -29.42
N MET A 282 -13.00 2.11 -29.65
CA MET A 282 -13.81 3.32 -29.90
C MET A 282 -14.60 3.79 -28.67
N ALA A 283 -14.82 2.92 -27.67
CA ALA A 283 -15.61 3.24 -26.49
C ALA A 283 -14.93 4.31 -25.62
N ARG A 284 -15.73 5.26 -25.10
CA ARG A 284 -15.27 6.23 -24.09
C ARG A 284 -14.86 5.56 -22.77
N HIS A 285 -15.53 4.44 -22.43
CA HIS A 285 -15.29 3.67 -21.21
C HIS A 285 -15.25 2.16 -21.55
N PRO A 286 -14.17 1.65 -22.16
CA PRO A 286 -14.06 0.24 -22.53
C PRO A 286 -13.98 -0.67 -21.29
N LEU A 287 -14.41 -1.92 -21.42
CA LEU A 287 -14.22 -2.96 -20.40
C LEU A 287 -12.74 -3.28 -20.19
N VAL A 288 -11.97 -3.34 -21.29
CA VAL A 288 -10.53 -3.56 -21.27
C VAL A 288 -9.84 -2.37 -21.95
N PRO A 289 -9.20 -1.47 -21.18
CA PRO A 289 -8.45 -0.35 -21.70
C PRO A 289 -7.37 -0.81 -22.70
N PRO A 290 -7.27 -0.20 -23.88
CA PRO A 290 -6.28 -0.55 -24.90
C PRO A 290 -4.82 -0.50 -24.39
N GLU A 291 -4.55 0.36 -23.40
CA GLU A 291 -3.23 0.52 -22.78
C GLU A 291 -2.76 -0.78 -22.10
N VAL A 292 -3.68 -1.52 -21.47
CA VAL A 292 -3.37 -2.81 -20.82
C VAL A 292 -2.99 -3.86 -21.86
N LEU A 293 -3.64 -3.83 -23.04
CA LEU A 293 -3.36 -4.76 -24.14
C LEU A 293 -2.10 -4.39 -24.94
N ARG A 294 -1.56 -3.16 -24.80
CA ARG A 294 -0.27 -2.78 -25.40
C ARG A 294 0.92 -3.39 -24.66
N ALA A 295 0.76 -3.72 -23.38
CA ALA A 295 1.78 -4.38 -22.58
C ALA A 295 1.92 -5.84 -23.03
N ARG A 296 2.92 -6.13 -23.87
CA ARG A 296 3.17 -7.47 -24.42
C ARG A 296 3.25 -8.55 -23.34
N ASN A 297 3.86 -8.25 -22.19
CA ASN A 297 3.95 -9.21 -21.10
C ASN A 297 2.56 -9.58 -20.55
N VAL A 298 1.67 -8.60 -20.35
CA VAL A 298 0.29 -8.83 -19.89
C VAL A 298 -0.49 -9.70 -20.87
N VAL A 299 -0.35 -9.44 -22.18
CA VAL A 299 -1.00 -10.23 -23.23
C VAL A 299 -0.49 -11.67 -23.19
N TRP A 300 0.82 -11.90 -23.24
CA TRP A 300 1.37 -13.24 -23.27
C TRP A 300 1.11 -14.02 -21.99
N THR A 301 1.14 -13.36 -20.82
CA THR A 301 0.77 -14.02 -19.57
C THR A 301 -0.72 -14.40 -19.53
N ASN A 302 -1.62 -13.59 -20.09
CA ASN A 302 -3.04 -13.97 -20.24
C ASN A 302 -3.22 -15.12 -21.25
N VAL A 303 -2.49 -15.11 -22.38
CA VAL A 303 -2.51 -16.23 -23.33
C VAL A 303 -2.03 -17.52 -22.65
N THR A 304 -0.91 -17.45 -21.92
CA THR A 304 -0.42 -18.58 -21.13
C THR A 304 -1.44 -19.05 -20.11
N LEU A 305 -2.12 -18.13 -19.42
CA LEU A 305 -3.16 -18.47 -18.46
C LEU A 305 -4.33 -19.21 -19.12
N ALA A 306 -4.84 -18.70 -20.23
CA ALA A 306 -5.95 -19.31 -20.97
C ALA A 306 -5.61 -20.75 -21.40
N LEU A 307 -4.36 -20.98 -21.82
CA LEU A 307 -3.87 -22.31 -22.12
C LEU A 307 -3.75 -23.15 -20.84
N ALA A 308 -3.12 -22.64 -19.79
CA ALA A 308 -2.84 -23.37 -18.54
C ALA A 308 -4.11 -23.93 -17.87
N VAL A 309 -5.22 -23.20 -17.93
CA VAL A 309 -6.49 -23.58 -17.26
C VAL A 309 -7.31 -24.60 -18.06
N THR A 310 -7.00 -24.77 -19.36
CA THR A 310 -7.69 -25.73 -20.25
C THR A 310 -7.54 -27.16 -19.74
N GLY A 311 -6.31 -27.56 -19.41
CA GLY A 311 -5.97 -28.92 -19.00
C GLY A 311 -6.72 -29.36 -17.74
N PRO A 312 -6.53 -28.68 -16.59
CA PRO A 312 -7.22 -29.03 -15.34
C PRO A 312 -8.75 -29.07 -15.49
N THR A 313 -9.35 -28.09 -16.17
CA THR A 313 -10.81 -28.03 -16.38
C THR A 313 -11.31 -29.24 -17.15
N ALA A 314 -10.65 -29.59 -18.25
CA ALA A 314 -11.00 -30.77 -19.03
C ALA A 314 -10.75 -32.07 -18.27
N THR A 315 -9.72 -32.15 -17.43
CA THR A 315 -9.47 -33.33 -16.58
C THR A 315 -10.58 -33.55 -15.56
N PHE A 316 -11.11 -32.50 -14.92
CA PHE A 316 -12.23 -32.66 -14.00
C PHE A 316 -13.48 -33.19 -14.73
N PHE A 317 -13.78 -32.65 -15.91
CA PHE A 317 -14.92 -33.10 -16.71
C PHE A 317 -14.73 -34.52 -17.27
N LEU A 318 -13.71 -34.72 -18.12
CA LEU A 318 -13.47 -35.99 -18.82
C LEU A 318 -13.03 -37.11 -17.86
N GLY A 319 -12.26 -36.77 -16.82
CA GLY A 319 -11.85 -37.72 -15.79
C GLY A 319 -13.05 -38.23 -14.99
N ALA A 320 -14.00 -37.37 -14.63
CA ALA A 320 -15.24 -37.81 -13.97
C ALA A 320 -16.05 -38.76 -14.87
N LEU A 321 -16.16 -38.43 -16.17
CA LEU A 321 -16.83 -39.31 -17.13
C LEU A 321 -16.12 -40.66 -17.29
N TYR A 322 -14.79 -40.68 -17.39
CA TYR A 322 -14.02 -41.94 -17.45
C TYR A 322 -14.22 -42.79 -16.18
N LEU A 323 -14.11 -42.20 -14.99
CA LEU A 323 -14.29 -42.92 -13.73
C LEU A 323 -15.69 -43.53 -13.62
N GLN A 324 -16.75 -42.80 -14.00
CA GLN A 324 -18.13 -43.30 -13.89
C GLN A 324 -18.54 -44.21 -15.05
N GLN A 325 -18.23 -43.85 -16.29
CA GLN A 325 -18.71 -44.56 -17.48
C GLN A 325 -17.82 -45.73 -17.89
N VAL A 326 -16.51 -45.69 -17.61
CA VAL A 326 -15.58 -46.77 -17.96
C VAL A 326 -15.26 -47.61 -16.71
N LEU A 327 -14.75 -47.00 -15.64
CA LEU A 327 -14.39 -47.72 -14.42
C LEU A 327 -15.57 -48.01 -13.48
N ARG A 328 -16.77 -47.52 -13.82
CA ARG A 328 -18.02 -47.77 -13.07
C ARG A 328 -17.98 -47.34 -11.60
N PHE A 329 -17.23 -46.29 -11.30
CA PHE A 329 -17.20 -45.69 -9.96
C PHE A 329 -18.56 -45.08 -9.62
N SER A 330 -18.97 -45.21 -8.36
CA SER A 330 -20.11 -44.44 -7.83
C SER A 330 -19.80 -42.94 -7.78
N VAL A 331 -20.83 -42.13 -7.64
CA VAL A 331 -20.70 -40.67 -7.55
C VAL A 331 -19.82 -40.27 -6.37
N VAL A 332 -20.02 -40.87 -5.19
CA VAL A 332 -19.18 -40.68 -4.00
C VAL A 332 -17.73 -41.12 -4.25
N GLN A 333 -17.52 -42.25 -4.93
CA GLN A 333 -16.17 -42.70 -5.29
C GLN A 333 -15.45 -41.70 -6.20
N VAL A 334 -16.15 -41.08 -7.15
CA VAL A 334 -15.57 -40.01 -8.00
C VAL A 334 -15.25 -38.76 -7.20
N GLY A 335 -16.13 -38.33 -6.30
CA GLY A 335 -15.85 -37.21 -5.39
C GLY A 335 -14.60 -37.45 -4.55
N LEU A 336 -14.46 -38.65 -3.98
CA LEU A 336 -13.27 -39.07 -3.22
C LEU A 336 -12.01 -39.19 -4.09
N ALA A 337 -12.15 -39.62 -5.34
CA ALA A 337 -11.04 -39.72 -6.29
C ALA A 337 -10.44 -38.34 -6.66
N PHE A 338 -11.24 -37.28 -6.73
CA PHE A 338 -10.71 -35.94 -7.01
C PHE A 338 -10.22 -35.19 -5.77
N LEU A 339 -10.53 -35.66 -4.56
CA LEU A 339 -10.13 -35.01 -3.30
C LEU A 339 -8.60 -34.82 -3.16
N PRO A 340 -7.73 -35.81 -3.47
CA PRO A 340 -6.29 -35.63 -3.46
C PRO A 340 -5.81 -34.47 -4.34
N VAL A 341 -6.43 -34.25 -5.50
CA VAL A 341 -6.07 -33.14 -6.40
C VAL A 341 -6.32 -31.80 -5.73
N ALA A 342 -7.52 -31.63 -5.14
CA ALA A 342 -7.88 -30.39 -4.45
C ALA A 342 -6.92 -30.12 -3.27
N VAL A 343 -6.58 -31.15 -2.49
CA VAL A 343 -5.62 -31.05 -1.39
C VAL A 343 -4.23 -30.65 -1.90
N THR A 344 -3.75 -31.25 -2.98
CA THR A 344 -2.46 -30.92 -3.57
C THR A 344 -2.43 -29.49 -4.11
N ILE A 345 -3.46 -29.04 -4.82
CA ILE A 345 -3.57 -27.64 -5.29
C ILE A 345 -3.49 -26.68 -4.10
N ALA A 346 -4.28 -26.93 -3.05
CA ALA A 346 -4.31 -26.10 -1.86
C ALA A 346 -2.96 -26.08 -1.13
N ALA A 347 -2.36 -27.24 -0.88
CA ALA A 347 -1.08 -27.35 -0.19
C ALA A 347 0.07 -26.66 -0.97
N VAL A 348 0.12 -26.86 -2.28
CA VAL A 348 1.15 -26.27 -3.13
C VAL A 348 0.97 -24.76 -3.23
N THR A 349 -0.25 -24.27 -3.46
CA THR A 349 -0.55 -22.83 -3.56
C THR A 349 -0.26 -22.09 -2.26
N LEU A 350 -0.61 -22.67 -1.10
CA LEU A 350 -0.47 -22.01 0.20
C LEU A 350 0.95 -22.11 0.79
N LYS A 351 1.69 -23.20 0.50
CA LYS A 351 3.00 -23.44 1.13
C LYS A 351 4.16 -23.42 0.15
N LEU A 352 4.07 -24.19 -0.94
CA LEU A 352 5.21 -24.43 -1.83
C LEU A 352 5.46 -23.25 -2.78
N ALA A 353 4.45 -22.81 -3.53
CA ALA A 353 4.60 -21.73 -4.51
C ALA A 353 5.14 -20.43 -3.87
N PRO A 354 4.62 -19.94 -2.72
CA PRO A 354 5.17 -18.73 -2.08
C PRO A 354 6.58 -18.93 -1.52
N LYS A 355 6.99 -20.16 -1.19
CA LYS A 355 8.34 -20.47 -0.70
C LYS A 355 9.34 -20.48 -1.86
N VAL A 356 8.97 -21.06 -3.00
CA VAL A 356 9.80 -21.14 -4.21
C VAL A 356 9.91 -19.78 -4.89
N MET A 357 8.81 -19.05 -5.04
CA MET A 357 8.78 -17.70 -5.67
C MET A 357 9.57 -16.64 -4.89
N ARG A 358 9.96 -16.90 -3.62
CA ARG A 358 10.89 -16.04 -2.88
C ARG A 358 12.34 -16.15 -3.36
N LYS A 359 12.69 -17.30 -3.93
CA LYS A 359 14.06 -17.67 -4.32
C LYS A 359 14.26 -17.77 -5.84
N VAL A 360 13.17 -17.95 -6.60
CA VAL A 360 13.17 -18.29 -8.03
C VAL A 360 12.19 -17.36 -8.76
N ASP A 361 12.51 -16.95 -9.98
CA ASP A 361 11.67 -16.05 -10.79
C ASP A 361 10.27 -16.67 -11.04
N PRO A 362 9.17 -15.91 -10.89
CA PRO A 362 7.81 -16.38 -11.19
C PRO A 362 7.67 -17.04 -12.56
N LYS A 363 8.39 -16.59 -13.59
CA LYS A 363 8.40 -17.21 -14.92
C LYS A 363 8.88 -18.66 -14.86
N GLN A 364 9.95 -18.93 -14.12
CA GLN A 364 10.50 -20.29 -14.01
C GLN A 364 9.53 -21.20 -13.28
N VAL A 365 8.89 -20.70 -12.21
CA VAL A 365 7.85 -21.46 -11.48
C VAL A 365 6.65 -21.77 -12.38
N MET A 366 6.22 -20.80 -13.20
CA MET A 366 5.15 -20.97 -14.19
C MET A 366 5.51 -22.03 -15.24
N VAL A 367 6.72 -22.00 -15.79
CA VAL A 367 7.20 -23.00 -16.76
C VAL A 367 7.24 -24.40 -16.16
N ILE A 368 7.75 -24.54 -14.93
CA ILE A 368 7.78 -25.83 -14.22
C ILE A 368 6.35 -26.32 -13.98
N GLY A 369 5.44 -25.46 -13.54
CA GLY A 369 4.04 -25.82 -13.33
C GLY A 369 3.34 -26.31 -14.62
N LEU A 370 3.58 -25.64 -15.75
CA LEU A 370 3.08 -26.06 -17.07
C LEU A 370 3.69 -27.39 -17.53
N ALA A 371 4.96 -27.64 -17.23
CA ALA A 371 5.60 -28.92 -17.51
C ALA A 371 4.95 -30.04 -16.70
N CYS A 372 4.70 -29.82 -15.41
CA CYS A 372 3.98 -30.77 -14.56
C CYS A 372 2.56 -31.06 -15.10
N LEU A 373 1.84 -30.03 -15.56
CA LEU A 373 0.52 -30.19 -16.19
C LEU A 373 0.60 -31.03 -17.48
N ALA A 374 1.58 -30.76 -18.34
CA ALA A 374 1.78 -31.52 -19.58
C ALA A 374 2.09 -32.99 -19.31
N VAL A 375 2.96 -33.27 -18.33
CA VAL A 375 3.29 -34.64 -17.92
C VAL A 375 2.09 -35.33 -17.26
N GLY A 376 1.32 -34.64 -16.42
CA GLY A 376 0.13 -35.19 -15.79
C GLY A 376 -0.96 -35.58 -16.80
N LEU A 377 -1.23 -34.71 -17.78
CA LEU A 377 -2.13 -35.04 -18.89
C LEU A 377 -1.56 -36.13 -19.80
N GLY A 378 -0.25 -36.12 -20.05
CA GLY A 378 0.44 -37.17 -20.78
C GLY A 378 0.32 -38.53 -20.11
N ALA A 379 0.38 -38.60 -18.78
CA ALA A 379 0.14 -39.83 -18.03
C ALA A 379 -1.32 -40.30 -18.19
N LEU A 380 -2.30 -39.38 -18.09
CA LEU A 380 -3.71 -39.71 -18.29
C LEU A 380 -4.06 -40.11 -19.74
N ALA A 381 -3.23 -39.77 -20.73
CA ALA A 381 -3.42 -40.24 -22.09
C ALA A 381 -3.30 -41.76 -22.24
N PHE A 382 -2.62 -42.44 -21.31
CA PHE A 382 -2.40 -43.89 -21.32
C PHE A 382 -3.35 -44.67 -20.40
N ILE A 383 -4.48 -44.08 -19.99
CA ILE A 383 -5.48 -44.80 -19.19
C ILE A 383 -6.05 -46.00 -19.98
N PRO A 384 -6.04 -47.22 -19.42
CA PRO A 384 -6.59 -48.40 -20.08
C PRO A 384 -8.09 -48.55 -19.79
N VAL A 385 -8.76 -49.47 -20.50
CA VAL A 385 -10.20 -49.72 -20.30
C VAL A 385 -10.46 -50.37 -18.92
N ASP A 386 -9.54 -51.22 -18.46
CA ASP A 386 -9.53 -51.92 -17.18
C ASP A 386 -8.60 -51.26 -16.15
N GLY A 387 -8.61 -49.93 -16.13
CA GLY A 387 -7.69 -49.12 -15.32
C GLY A 387 -7.84 -49.29 -13.80
N VAL A 388 -6.72 -49.51 -13.14
CA VAL A 388 -6.60 -49.36 -11.67
C VAL A 388 -6.38 -47.90 -11.31
N TYR A 389 -7.30 -47.29 -10.56
CA TYR A 389 -7.27 -45.87 -10.17
C TYR A 389 -5.92 -45.43 -9.57
N ALA A 390 -5.41 -46.19 -8.59
CA ALA A 390 -4.18 -45.84 -7.89
C ALA A 390 -2.92 -45.84 -8.78
N ALA A 391 -2.89 -46.69 -9.82
CA ALA A 391 -1.74 -46.84 -10.71
C ALA A 391 -1.84 -45.96 -11.96
N HIS A 392 -3.02 -45.84 -12.55
CA HIS A 392 -3.20 -45.22 -13.87
C HIS A 392 -3.77 -43.80 -13.81
N VAL A 393 -4.52 -43.45 -12.76
CA VAL A 393 -5.25 -42.17 -12.69
C VAL A 393 -4.65 -41.25 -11.64
N LEU A 394 -4.48 -41.73 -10.40
CA LEU A 394 -4.03 -40.94 -9.27
C LEU A 394 -2.67 -40.22 -9.51
N PRO A 395 -1.63 -40.84 -10.11
CA PRO A 395 -0.37 -40.14 -10.36
C PRO A 395 -0.52 -38.95 -11.30
N GLY A 396 -1.30 -39.10 -12.38
CA GLY A 396 -1.60 -38.02 -13.32
C GLY A 396 -2.39 -36.89 -12.65
N LEU A 397 -3.39 -37.25 -11.84
CA LEU A 397 -4.18 -36.31 -11.04
C LEU A 397 -3.33 -35.50 -10.03
N LEU A 398 -2.40 -36.14 -9.32
CA LEU A 398 -1.48 -35.46 -8.40
C LEU A 398 -0.52 -34.51 -9.11
N LEU A 399 0.00 -34.90 -10.28
CA LEU A 399 0.82 -34.03 -11.13
C LEU A 399 0.04 -32.82 -11.64
N ILE A 400 -1.23 -33.00 -11.98
CA ILE A 400 -2.11 -31.90 -12.36
C ILE A 400 -2.36 -30.96 -11.19
N GLY A 401 -2.56 -31.50 -9.98
CA GLY A 401 -2.71 -30.70 -8.77
C GLY A 401 -1.45 -29.89 -8.44
N LEU A 402 -0.27 -30.51 -8.54
CA LEU A 402 1.02 -29.86 -8.35
C LEU A 402 1.26 -28.77 -9.40
N GLY A 403 1.04 -29.10 -10.67
CA GLY A 403 1.22 -28.19 -11.79
C GLY A 403 0.29 -26.98 -11.71
N THR A 404 -0.99 -27.20 -11.39
CA THR A 404 -1.97 -26.12 -11.19
C THR A 404 -1.57 -25.20 -10.03
N GLY A 405 -1.19 -25.78 -8.88
CA GLY A 405 -0.78 -25.03 -7.70
C GLY A 405 0.52 -24.23 -7.86
N LEU A 406 1.36 -24.59 -8.83
CA LEU A 406 2.56 -23.82 -9.20
C LEU A 406 2.27 -22.80 -10.31
N ALA A 407 1.63 -23.23 -11.40
CA ALA A 407 1.44 -22.42 -12.59
C ALA A 407 0.49 -21.25 -12.34
N VAL A 408 -0.69 -21.49 -11.77
CA VAL A 408 -1.74 -20.47 -11.65
C VAL A 408 -1.30 -19.28 -10.78
N PRO A 409 -0.74 -19.47 -9.56
CA PRO A 409 -0.25 -18.34 -8.75
C PRO A 409 0.92 -17.60 -9.40
N ALA A 410 1.81 -18.32 -10.08
CA ALA A 410 2.95 -17.72 -10.77
C ALA A 410 2.51 -16.88 -11.98
N THR A 411 1.54 -17.38 -12.76
CA THR A 411 0.92 -16.65 -13.87
C THR A 411 0.14 -15.43 -13.38
N LEU A 412 -0.61 -15.55 -12.28
CA LEU A 412 -1.28 -14.42 -11.62
C LEU A 412 -0.28 -13.34 -11.24
N ALA A 413 0.80 -13.70 -10.55
CA ALA A 413 1.86 -12.79 -10.14
C ALA A 413 2.53 -12.11 -11.35
N ALA A 414 2.81 -12.86 -12.42
CA ALA A 414 3.39 -12.33 -13.64
C ALA A 414 2.44 -11.38 -14.40
N ALA A 415 1.12 -11.64 -14.38
CA ALA A 415 0.13 -10.85 -15.11
C ALA A 415 -0.10 -9.48 -14.46
N VAL A 416 0.06 -9.40 -13.14
CA VAL A 416 -0.01 -8.13 -12.38
C VAL A 416 1.36 -7.54 -12.08
N ALA A 417 2.45 -8.18 -12.53
CA ALA A 417 3.80 -7.65 -12.35
C ALA A 417 3.95 -6.30 -13.08
N GLY A 418 4.48 -5.30 -12.38
CA GLY A 418 4.60 -3.93 -12.89
C GLY A 418 3.25 -3.25 -13.16
N ALA A 419 2.15 -3.75 -12.58
CA ALA A 419 0.89 -3.02 -12.57
C ALA A 419 1.04 -1.78 -11.70
N THR A 420 0.60 -0.64 -12.23
CA THR A 420 0.29 0.54 -11.43
C THR A 420 -0.95 0.28 -10.61
N ARG A 421 -1.23 1.02 -9.53
CA ARG A 421 -2.45 0.73 -8.76
C ARG A 421 -3.72 1.08 -9.55
N PHE A 422 -3.56 1.91 -10.58
CA PHE A 422 -4.56 2.28 -11.58
C PHE A 422 -5.07 1.16 -12.45
N ASP A 423 -4.17 0.26 -12.85
CA ASP A 423 -4.50 -0.81 -13.76
C ASP A 423 -4.44 -2.18 -13.10
N ALA A 424 -4.01 -2.28 -11.84
CA ALA A 424 -4.04 -3.52 -11.06
C ALA A 424 -5.44 -4.16 -11.01
N GLY A 425 -6.50 -3.37 -10.78
CA GLY A 425 -7.88 -3.86 -10.74
C GLY A 425 -8.34 -4.39 -12.11
N VAL A 426 -8.07 -3.66 -13.18
CA VAL A 426 -8.42 -4.06 -14.55
C VAL A 426 -7.60 -5.29 -14.98
N ARG A 427 -6.30 -5.34 -14.69
CA ARG A 427 -5.42 -6.48 -14.98
C ARG A 427 -5.87 -7.73 -14.21
N SER A 428 -6.23 -7.59 -12.93
CA SER A 428 -6.76 -8.69 -12.11
C SER A 428 -8.11 -9.19 -12.65
N GLY A 429 -9.02 -8.28 -13.01
CA GLY A 429 -10.30 -8.63 -13.62
C GLY A 429 -10.16 -9.28 -14.99
N LEU A 430 -9.22 -8.81 -15.82
CA LEU A 430 -8.87 -9.42 -17.11
C LEU A 430 -8.34 -10.84 -16.90
N VAL A 431 -7.45 -11.04 -15.93
CA VAL A 431 -6.90 -12.36 -15.59
C VAL A 431 -8.00 -13.34 -15.18
N ASN A 432 -8.91 -12.92 -14.30
CA ASN A 432 -10.03 -13.78 -13.89
C ASN A 432 -10.95 -14.11 -15.07
N THR A 433 -11.27 -13.11 -15.90
CA THR A 433 -12.03 -13.30 -17.14
C THR A 433 -11.34 -14.31 -18.06
N THR A 434 -10.05 -14.13 -18.32
CA THR A 434 -9.23 -15.03 -19.14
C THR A 434 -9.21 -16.46 -18.61
N GLN A 435 -9.11 -16.63 -17.29
CA GLN A 435 -9.17 -17.94 -16.64
C GLN A 435 -10.49 -18.66 -16.95
N GLN A 436 -11.63 -17.98 -16.78
CA GLN A 436 -12.94 -18.60 -16.99
C GLN A 436 -13.23 -18.87 -18.47
N LEU A 437 -12.83 -17.95 -19.34
CA LEU A 437 -13.02 -18.12 -20.78
C LEU A 437 -12.09 -19.19 -21.36
N GLY A 438 -10.83 -19.22 -20.92
CA GLY A 438 -9.87 -20.27 -21.29
C GLY A 438 -10.36 -21.64 -20.84
N ALA A 439 -10.89 -21.75 -19.63
CA ALA A 439 -11.48 -22.98 -19.11
C ALA A 439 -12.66 -23.44 -19.97
N ALA A 440 -13.58 -22.54 -20.33
CA ALA A 440 -14.77 -22.88 -21.12
C ALA A 440 -14.44 -23.29 -22.57
N VAL A 441 -13.60 -22.51 -23.26
CA VAL A 441 -13.17 -22.82 -24.64
C VAL A 441 -12.33 -24.09 -24.66
N GLY A 442 -11.40 -24.23 -23.72
CA GLY A 442 -10.55 -25.41 -23.59
C GLY A 442 -11.35 -26.69 -23.36
N LEU A 443 -12.33 -26.64 -22.46
CA LEU A 443 -13.26 -27.73 -22.23
C LEU A 443 -14.06 -28.08 -23.49
N ALA A 444 -14.60 -27.08 -24.20
CA ALA A 444 -15.36 -27.30 -25.42
C ALA A 444 -14.53 -28.02 -26.49
N VAL A 445 -13.28 -27.60 -26.69
CA VAL A 445 -12.35 -28.23 -27.65
C VAL A 445 -12.04 -29.67 -27.25
N LEU A 446 -11.62 -29.91 -26.00
CA LEU A 446 -11.19 -31.23 -25.56
C LEU A 446 -12.35 -32.23 -25.45
N ALA A 447 -13.54 -31.79 -25.00
CA ALA A 447 -14.74 -32.61 -25.02
C ALA A 447 -15.14 -32.99 -26.45
N THR A 448 -15.12 -32.03 -27.38
CA THR A 448 -15.41 -32.26 -28.81
C THR A 448 -14.45 -33.28 -29.43
N VAL A 449 -13.15 -33.17 -29.14
CA VAL A 449 -12.14 -34.16 -29.57
C VAL A 449 -12.46 -35.55 -29.03
N ALA A 450 -12.75 -35.66 -27.72
CA ALA A 450 -13.09 -36.94 -27.10
C ALA A 450 -14.33 -37.57 -27.74
N THR A 451 -15.41 -36.80 -27.88
CA THR A 451 -16.68 -37.28 -28.42
C THR A 451 -16.57 -37.67 -29.90
N THR A 452 -15.86 -36.88 -30.72
CA THR A 452 -15.67 -37.19 -32.15
C THR A 452 -14.93 -38.53 -32.30
N ARG A 453 -13.83 -38.71 -31.56
CA ARG A 453 -13.07 -39.96 -31.59
C ARG A 453 -13.87 -41.16 -31.10
N ALA A 454 -14.64 -40.99 -30.03
CA ALA A 454 -15.50 -42.05 -29.53
C ALA A 454 -16.59 -42.44 -30.55
N LYS A 455 -17.22 -41.47 -31.21
CA LYS A 455 -18.20 -41.71 -32.29
C LYS A 455 -17.57 -42.46 -33.47
N ASP A 456 -16.38 -42.05 -33.92
CA ASP A 456 -15.68 -42.72 -35.02
C ASP A 456 -15.34 -44.19 -34.69
N GLN A 457 -14.88 -44.44 -33.46
CA GLN A 457 -14.57 -45.80 -33.00
C GLN A 457 -15.83 -46.67 -32.88
N LEU A 458 -16.94 -46.11 -32.37
CA LEU A 458 -18.24 -46.79 -32.33
C LEU A 458 -18.75 -47.12 -33.75
N GLY A 459 -18.62 -46.17 -34.69
CA GLY A 459 -18.96 -46.38 -36.10
C GLY A 459 -18.10 -47.45 -36.78
N ALA A 460 -16.87 -47.63 -36.30
CA ALA A 460 -15.95 -48.69 -36.72
C ALA A 460 -16.19 -50.04 -35.99
N GLY A 461 -17.18 -50.14 -35.10
CA GLY A 461 -17.55 -51.37 -34.41
C GLY A 461 -16.80 -51.66 -33.10
N ALA A 462 -16.09 -50.69 -32.53
CA ALA A 462 -15.43 -50.86 -31.23
C ALA A 462 -16.45 -50.96 -30.08
N ALA A 463 -16.09 -51.69 -29.02
CA ALA A 463 -16.87 -51.73 -27.78
C ALA A 463 -16.97 -50.34 -27.13
N VAL A 464 -18.10 -50.04 -26.47
CA VAL A 464 -18.39 -48.70 -25.90
C VAL A 464 -17.28 -48.22 -24.97
N ASP A 465 -16.86 -49.05 -24.02
CA ASP A 465 -15.84 -48.67 -23.04
C ASP A 465 -14.47 -48.40 -23.70
N SER A 466 -14.13 -49.15 -24.76
CA SER A 466 -12.92 -48.94 -25.56
C SER A 466 -13.00 -47.65 -26.38
N ALA A 467 -14.15 -47.36 -26.99
CA ALA A 467 -14.37 -46.14 -27.76
C ALA A 467 -14.31 -44.88 -26.88
N LEU A 468 -14.96 -44.91 -25.72
CA LEU A 468 -14.92 -43.82 -24.73
C LEU A 468 -13.50 -43.60 -24.21
N THR A 469 -12.81 -44.67 -23.81
CA THR A 469 -11.40 -44.60 -23.36
C THR A 469 -10.50 -44.01 -24.44
N SER A 470 -10.64 -44.44 -25.69
CA SER A 470 -9.87 -43.87 -26.82
C SER A 470 -10.15 -42.38 -27.01
N GLY A 471 -11.39 -41.95 -26.84
CA GLY A 471 -11.78 -40.54 -26.88
C GLY A 471 -11.11 -39.72 -25.78
N TYR A 472 -11.23 -40.17 -24.53
CA TYR A 472 -10.62 -39.49 -23.38
C TYR A 472 -9.09 -39.43 -23.49
N SER A 473 -8.45 -40.55 -23.86
CA SER A 473 -7.01 -40.61 -24.13
C SER A 473 -6.57 -39.59 -25.17
N LEU A 474 -7.27 -39.51 -26.31
CA LEU A 474 -6.94 -38.53 -27.36
C LEU A 474 -7.09 -37.09 -26.86
N ALA A 475 -8.15 -36.79 -26.12
CA ALA A 475 -8.33 -35.47 -25.54
C ALA A 475 -7.22 -35.13 -24.53
N PHE A 476 -6.75 -36.07 -23.73
CA PHE A 476 -5.60 -35.84 -22.85
C PHE A 476 -4.28 -35.65 -23.62
N VAL A 477 -4.07 -36.34 -24.74
CA VAL A 477 -2.92 -36.07 -25.65
C VAL A 477 -2.99 -34.63 -26.19
N VAL A 478 -4.14 -34.21 -26.72
CA VAL A 478 -4.32 -32.85 -27.23
C VAL A 478 -4.15 -31.83 -26.10
N GLY A 479 -4.69 -32.10 -24.91
CA GLY A 479 -4.51 -31.27 -23.72
C GLY A 479 -3.04 -31.13 -23.31
N ALA A 480 -2.26 -32.22 -23.33
CA ALA A 480 -0.82 -32.17 -23.09
C ALA A 480 -0.11 -31.31 -24.13
N GLY A 481 -0.49 -31.41 -25.42
CA GLY A 481 -0.01 -30.53 -26.48
C GLY A 481 -0.32 -29.05 -26.23
N ILE A 482 -1.52 -28.73 -25.74
CA ILE A 482 -1.92 -27.36 -25.35
C ILE A 482 -1.06 -26.86 -24.18
N MET A 483 -0.76 -27.71 -23.18
CA MET A 483 0.14 -27.36 -22.08
C MET A 483 1.56 -27.09 -22.57
N LEU A 484 2.08 -27.90 -23.51
CA LEU A 484 3.39 -27.70 -24.11
C LEU A 484 3.45 -26.41 -24.93
N ALA A 485 2.38 -26.06 -25.66
CA ALA A 485 2.25 -24.78 -26.33
C ALA A 485 2.24 -23.62 -25.32
N GLY A 486 1.48 -23.75 -24.22
CA GLY A 486 1.48 -22.78 -23.13
C GLY A 486 2.86 -22.61 -22.49
N LEU A 487 3.59 -23.72 -22.30
CA LEU A 487 4.97 -23.75 -21.82
C LEU A 487 5.91 -23.04 -22.78
N ALA A 488 5.79 -23.29 -24.09
CA ALA A 488 6.59 -22.60 -25.11
C ALA A 488 6.32 -21.09 -25.12
N VAL A 489 5.05 -20.67 -25.06
CA VAL A 489 4.66 -19.26 -24.95
C VAL A 489 5.24 -18.64 -23.66
N ALA A 490 5.12 -19.34 -22.53
CA ALA A 490 5.67 -18.88 -21.25
C ALA A 490 7.20 -18.74 -21.30
N ALA A 491 7.90 -19.72 -21.87
CA ALA A 491 9.35 -19.74 -21.93
C ALA A 491 9.90 -18.69 -22.91
N LEU A 492 9.26 -18.53 -24.08
CA LEU A 492 9.78 -17.72 -25.19
C LEU A 492 9.25 -16.27 -25.19
N LEU A 493 7.99 -16.05 -24.78
CA LEU A 493 7.30 -14.78 -24.99
C LEU A 493 7.00 -14.02 -23.70
N VAL A 494 6.87 -14.72 -22.55
CA VAL A 494 6.78 -14.07 -21.23
C VAL A 494 8.17 -13.67 -20.75
N LYS A 495 8.34 -12.43 -20.30
CA LYS A 495 9.62 -11.91 -19.81
C LYS A 495 9.81 -12.25 -18.32
N PRO A 496 11.06 -12.57 -17.87
CA PRO A 496 11.37 -12.76 -16.46
C PRO A 496 10.99 -11.54 -15.62
N ALA A 497 10.62 -11.76 -14.36
CA ALA A 497 10.18 -10.73 -13.44
C ALA A 497 11.22 -10.50 -12.32
N VAL A 498 12.30 -9.75 -12.57
CA VAL A 498 13.09 -9.10 -11.48
C VAL A 498 13.91 -7.89 -11.99
N PRO A 499 14.23 -6.87 -11.16
CA PRO A 499 14.84 -7.03 -9.82
C PRO A 499 13.99 -6.58 -8.61
N LYS A 500 14.30 -7.19 -7.45
CA LYS A 500 14.15 -6.60 -6.10
C LYS A 500 15.14 -5.43 -5.97
N THR A 501 14.96 -4.44 -6.81
CA THR A 501 15.45 -3.08 -6.62
C THR A 501 14.18 -2.25 -6.58
N ALA A 502 14.12 -1.21 -5.75
CA ALA A 502 13.11 -0.18 -5.94
C ALA A 502 13.11 0.21 -7.45
N PRO A 503 11.94 0.50 -8.05
CA PRO A 503 11.88 0.77 -9.48
C PRO A 503 12.87 1.87 -9.84
N THR A 504 13.92 1.49 -10.58
CA THR A 504 14.85 2.43 -11.19
C THR A 504 14.18 3.23 -12.29
N GLU A 505 12.94 2.86 -12.65
CA GLU A 505 12.14 3.44 -13.71
C GLU A 505 10.63 3.24 -13.42
N LEU A 506 9.82 4.30 -13.21
CA LEU A 506 8.40 4.19 -13.58
C LEU A 506 8.27 4.25 -15.11
N ASP A 507 7.31 3.50 -15.61
CA ASP A 507 7.01 3.27 -17.02
C ASP A 507 6.93 4.60 -17.84
N PRO A 508 7.75 4.78 -18.90
CA PRO A 508 7.72 5.96 -19.76
C PRO A 508 6.41 6.07 -20.58
N THR A 509 5.59 5.02 -20.58
CA THR A 509 4.25 4.98 -21.20
C THR A 509 3.13 5.36 -20.24
N LEU A 510 3.41 5.57 -18.95
CA LEU A 510 2.61 6.42 -18.06
C LEU A 510 2.79 7.89 -18.45
N ARG A 511 2.55 8.20 -19.72
CA ARG A 511 1.94 9.47 -20.07
C ARG A 511 0.56 9.45 -19.40
N ARG A 512 0.49 9.78 -18.11
CA ARG A 512 -0.67 10.55 -17.65
C ARG A 512 -0.81 11.65 -18.68
N ALA A 513 -2.00 11.75 -19.24
CA ALA A 513 -2.38 12.81 -20.15
C ALA A 513 -1.81 14.14 -19.59
N PRO A 514 -1.44 15.09 -20.45
CA PRO A 514 -1.39 16.48 -19.98
C PRO A 514 -2.65 16.72 -19.16
N ILE A 515 -2.58 17.49 -18.08
CA ILE A 515 -3.78 18.00 -17.41
C ILE A 515 -4.64 18.61 -18.53
N GLU A 516 -5.63 17.86 -19.03
CA GLU A 516 -6.45 18.23 -20.18
C GLU A 516 -7.57 19.11 -19.61
N GLY A 517 -7.15 20.33 -19.32
CA GLY A 517 -7.95 21.40 -18.76
C GLY A 517 -6.99 22.52 -18.44
N LYS A 518 -7.15 23.69 -19.08
CA LYS A 518 -6.45 24.89 -18.64
C LYS A 518 -6.80 25.06 -17.15
N PRO A 519 -5.83 25.13 -16.21
CA PRO A 519 -6.18 25.45 -14.83
C PRO A 519 -6.92 26.78 -14.85
N THR A 520 -8.15 26.80 -14.34
CA THR A 520 -8.91 28.05 -14.20
C THR A 520 -8.07 28.97 -13.32
N LEU A 521 -7.69 30.15 -13.78
CA LEU A 521 -6.89 31.10 -12.99
C LEU A 521 -7.77 32.04 -12.13
N ALA A 522 -9.08 31.79 -12.09
CA ALA A 522 -10.03 32.55 -11.29
C ALA A 522 -9.63 32.51 -9.80
N GLY A 523 -9.44 33.69 -9.20
CA GLY A 523 -8.99 33.84 -7.81
C GLY A 523 -7.54 33.45 -7.53
N ALA A 524 -6.72 33.15 -8.56
CA ALA A 524 -5.33 32.75 -8.37
C ALA A 524 -4.30 33.88 -8.57
N LYS A 525 -4.68 34.93 -9.31
CA LYS A 525 -3.80 36.05 -9.63
C LYS A 525 -3.88 37.14 -8.57
N ASP A 526 -2.74 37.73 -8.22
CA ASP A 526 -2.60 38.84 -7.28
C ASP A 526 -3.32 38.51 -5.96
N ALA A 527 -2.99 37.34 -5.39
CA ALA A 527 -3.59 36.85 -4.16
C ALA A 527 -3.18 37.69 -2.95
N ASP A 528 -4.01 37.71 -1.91
CA ASP A 528 -3.66 38.40 -0.67
C ASP A 528 -2.54 37.63 0.04
N PHE A 529 -2.65 36.30 0.14
CA PHE A 529 -1.62 35.43 0.68
C PHE A 529 -1.19 34.36 -0.32
N LEU A 530 0.10 34.22 -0.58
CA LEU A 530 0.69 33.17 -1.43
C LEU A 530 1.64 32.28 -0.61
N ALA A 531 1.25 31.02 -0.38
CA ALA A 531 2.09 30.01 0.26
C ALA A 531 2.90 29.24 -0.80
N LEU A 532 4.22 29.30 -0.70
CA LEU A 532 5.16 28.50 -1.49
C LEU A 532 5.66 27.32 -0.62
N GLY A 533 5.20 26.11 -0.95
CA GLY A 533 5.32 24.89 -0.14
C GLY A 533 4.15 24.71 0.82
N LEU A 534 3.39 23.62 0.70
CA LEU A 534 2.25 23.34 1.61
C LEU A 534 2.69 22.59 2.87
N SER A 535 3.58 23.20 3.66
CA SER A 535 3.91 22.72 5.01
C SER A 535 2.78 23.03 6.01
N GLY A 536 2.83 22.43 7.20
CA GLY A 536 1.87 22.73 8.26
C GLY A 536 1.83 24.22 8.60
N ALA A 537 2.99 24.89 8.64
CA ALA A 537 3.09 26.33 8.88
C ALA A 537 2.33 27.13 7.82
N ASN A 538 2.60 26.86 6.54
CA ASN A 538 1.94 27.56 5.43
C ASN A 538 0.44 27.27 5.37
N MET A 539 0.00 26.01 5.55
CA MET A 539 -1.42 25.67 5.54
C MET A 539 -2.18 26.33 6.68
N THR A 540 -1.59 26.40 7.88
CA THR A 540 -2.20 27.10 9.02
C THR A 540 -2.25 28.61 8.80
N ALA A 541 -1.19 29.20 8.23
CA ALA A 541 -1.19 30.60 7.83
C ALA A 541 -2.22 30.92 6.74
N MET A 542 -2.44 30.01 5.78
CA MET A 542 -3.51 30.12 4.79
C MET A 542 -4.87 30.14 5.47
N LEU A 543 -5.12 29.23 6.42
CA LEU A 543 -6.38 29.18 7.17
C LEU A 543 -6.63 30.46 7.97
N TRP A 544 -5.61 30.99 8.66
CA TRP A 544 -5.71 32.29 9.33
C TRP A 544 -6.03 33.42 8.35
N SER A 545 -5.37 33.43 7.18
CA SER A 545 -5.62 34.43 6.14
C SER A 545 -7.08 34.36 5.67
N ILE A 546 -7.60 33.17 5.39
CA ILE A 546 -8.99 32.96 4.96
C ILE A 546 -9.97 33.36 6.07
N ALA A 547 -9.71 33.02 7.32
CA ALA A 547 -10.51 33.41 8.48
C ALA A 547 -10.58 34.95 8.65
N MET A 548 -9.52 35.66 8.27
CA MET A 548 -9.46 37.13 8.21
C MET A 548 -10.09 37.72 6.94
N GLY A 549 -10.67 36.89 6.06
CA GLY A 549 -11.32 37.32 4.83
C GLY A 549 -10.37 37.56 3.65
N LYS A 550 -9.14 37.03 3.72
CA LYS A 550 -8.12 37.14 2.68
C LYS A 550 -8.14 35.93 1.75
N ARG A 551 -7.86 36.15 0.46
CA ARG A 551 -7.72 35.08 -0.54
C ARG A 551 -6.32 34.47 -0.43
N ALA A 552 -6.29 33.14 -0.30
CA ALA A 552 -5.04 32.39 -0.17
C ALA A 552 -4.77 31.51 -1.38
N VAL A 553 -3.53 31.50 -1.86
CA VAL A 553 -3.07 30.62 -2.94
C VAL A 553 -1.93 29.76 -2.40
N GLY A 554 -2.01 28.45 -2.60
CA GLY A 554 -0.97 27.51 -2.21
C GLY A 554 -0.31 26.88 -3.43
N VAL A 555 1.01 26.89 -3.49
CA VAL A 555 1.82 26.20 -4.50
C VAL A 555 2.58 25.08 -3.82
N ASP A 556 2.33 23.85 -4.23
CA ASP A 556 2.92 22.68 -3.61
C ASP A 556 4.04 22.11 -4.48
N LEU A 557 5.28 22.32 -4.03
CA LEU A 557 6.44 21.63 -4.60
C LEU A 557 6.39 20.12 -4.33
N ARG A 558 5.77 19.73 -3.22
CA ARG A 558 5.74 18.37 -2.73
C ARG A 558 4.47 17.74 -3.24
N GLY A 559 4.60 16.91 -4.27
CA GLY A 559 3.64 15.83 -4.40
C GLY A 559 3.53 15.13 -3.04
N ASP A 560 2.44 15.39 -2.32
CA ASP A 560 2.17 15.22 -0.88
C ASP A 560 3.25 15.22 0.20
N PRO A 561 2.82 15.43 1.46
CA PRO A 561 3.66 15.16 2.61
C PRO A 561 4.00 13.67 2.70
N TYR A 562 5.11 13.30 2.07
CA TYR A 562 5.95 12.18 2.48
C TYR A 562 6.62 12.45 3.85
N MET A 563 5.80 12.65 4.87
CA MET A 563 6.18 12.50 6.28
C MET A 563 5.34 11.36 6.86
N ALA A 564 5.23 10.25 6.11
CA ALA A 564 4.27 9.18 6.35
C ALA A 564 4.58 8.30 7.58
N VAL A 565 5.51 8.72 8.43
CA VAL A 565 6.23 7.82 9.33
C VAL A 565 6.61 8.49 10.67
N MET A 566 6.24 9.76 10.91
CA MET A 566 6.55 10.47 12.16
C MET A 566 5.31 10.78 12.98
N HIS A 567 5.40 10.60 14.29
CA HIS A 567 4.45 11.16 15.25
C HIS A 567 4.99 12.50 15.77
N TRP A 568 4.10 13.47 15.92
CA TRP A 568 4.42 14.79 16.48
C TRP A 568 3.87 14.92 17.88
N ASN A 569 4.69 15.47 18.77
CA ASN A 569 4.25 15.94 20.08
C ASN A 569 3.86 17.40 19.93
N LEU A 570 2.59 17.70 20.15
CA LEU A 570 2.04 19.03 19.94
C LEU A 570 1.68 19.67 21.28
N ARG A 571 1.85 20.99 21.32
CA ARG A 571 1.31 21.81 22.42
C ARG A 571 -0.20 21.94 22.29
N GLU A 572 -0.87 22.16 23.41
CA GLU A 572 -2.32 22.35 23.44
C GLU A 572 -2.80 23.56 22.63
N ASP A 573 -1.91 24.53 22.42
CA ASP A 573 -2.12 25.68 21.53
C ASP A 573 -2.59 25.26 20.13
N MET A 574 -2.23 24.06 19.64
CA MET A 574 -2.76 23.55 18.38
C MET A 574 -4.30 23.47 18.40
N TYR A 575 -4.88 22.89 19.45
CA TYR A 575 -6.32 22.79 19.60
C TYR A 575 -6.98 24.17 19.63
N HIS A 576 -6.36 25.12 20.33
CA HIS A 576 -6.85 26.51 20.42
C HIS A 576 -6.78 27.24 19.07
N HIS A 577 -5.69 27.08 18.32
CA HIS A 577 -5.55 27.64 16.98
C HIS A 577 -6.63 27.13 16.02
N LEU A 578 -6.80 25.81 15.96
CA LEU A 578 -7.76 25.19 15.03
C LEU A 578 -9.21 25.57 15.38
N SER A 579 -9.54 25.57 16.67
CA SER A 579 -10.87 25.93 17.15
C SER A 579 -11.20 27.42 16.92
N GLU A 580 -10.22 28.31 17.10
CA GLU A 580 -10.41 29.74 16.83
C GLU A 580 -10.54 30.03 15.33
N ILE A 581 -9.79 29.31 14.49
CA ILE A 581 -9.96 29.36 13.03
C ILE A 581 -11.39 28.95 12.68
N ASP A 582 -11.89 27.84 13.22
CA ASP A 582 -13.27 27.38 12.97
C ASP A 582 -14.29 28.44 13.39
N ARG A 583 -14.14 29.04 14.59
CA ARG A 583 -15.03 30.11 15.10
C ARG A 583 -15.06 31.31 14.15
N LEU A 584 -13.89 31.84 13.78
CA LEU A 584 -13.80 33.00 12.88
C LEU A 584 -14.33 32.69 11.47
N MET A 585 -14.10 31.48 10.97
CA MET A 585 -14.65 31.02 9.70
C MET A 585 -16.18 30.96 9.75
N ALA A 586 -16.75 30.43 10.83
CA ALA A 586 -18.20 30.35 11.05
C ALA A 586 -18.82 31.75 11.16
N GLU A 587 -18.23 32.65 11.94
CA GLU A 587 -18.72 34.03 12.11
C GLU A 587 -18.68 34.82 10.80
N ARG A 588 -17.63 34.66 10.01
CA ARG A 588 -17.44 35.43 8.78
C ARG A 588 -18.28 34.91 7.61
N PHE A 589 -18.37 33.59 7.44
CA PHE A 589 -18.96 33.00 6.25
C PHE A 589 -20.30 32.31 6.51
N GLY A 590 -20.65 32.05 7.77
CA GLY A 590 -21.79 31.21 8.16
C GLY A 590 -21.48 29.72 8.07
N GLU A 591 -22.18 28.90 8.88
CA GLU A 591 -21.97 27.45 8.96
C GLU A 591 -22.22 26.72 7.63
N ASP A 592 -23.11 27.24 6.77
CA ASP A 592 -23.40 26.68 5.45
C ASP A 592 -22.25 26.85 4.45
N ARG A 593 -21.31 27.75 4.74
CA ARG A 593 -20.10 28.02 3.94
C ARG A 593 -18.83 27.48 4.59
N LEU A 594 -18.99 26.54 5.52
CA LEU A 594 -17.92 25.70 6.06
C LEU A 594 -17.86 24.34 5.34
N PRO A 595 -16.67 23.76 5.19
CA PRO A 595 -16.52 22.36 4.78
C PRO A 595 -17.39 21.40 5.62
N ARG A 596 -17.88 20.34 4.96
CA ARG A 596 -18.68 19.29 5.59
C ARG A 596 -17.94 17.95 5.50
N ARG A 597 -18.08 17.11 6.52
CA ARG A 597 -17.61 15.71 6.52
C ARG A 597 -18.51 14.87 5.62
N GLY A 598 -18.08 13.64 5.31
CA GLY A 598 -18.82 12.77 4.39
C GLY A 598 -20.23 12.39 4.86
N ASP A 599 -20.47 12.39 6.18
CA ASP A 599 -21.78 12.16 6.82
C ASP A 599 -22.71 13.40 6.82
N GLY A 600 -22.20 14.57 6.41
CA GLY A 600 -22.92 15.84 6.38
C GLY A 600 -22.75 16.73 7.62
N SER A 601 -22.03 16.28 8.64
CA SER A 601 -21.67 17.11 9.80
C SER A 601 -20.66 18.21 9.41
N PRO A 602 -20.59 19.33 10.16
CA PRO A 602 -19.53 20.32 10.00
C PRO A 602 -18.14 19.68 10.12
N PHE A 603 -17.24 19.98 9.18
CA PHE A 603 -15.85 19.51 9.23
C PHE A 603 -15.01 20.51 10.03
N LEU A 604 -15.25 20.63 11.33
CA LEU A 604 -14.51 21.55 12.21
C LEU A 604 -13.11 21.00 12.53
N LEU A 605 -12.07 21.79 12.26
CA LEU A 605 -10.68 21.42 12.46
C LEU A 605 -10.37 21.12 13.94
N GLY A 606 -10.90 21.90 14.87
CA GLY A 606 -10.72 21.73 16.31
C GLY A 606 -11.24 20.38 16.79
N GLU A 607 -12.49 20.05 16.45
CA GLU A 607 -13.11 18.75 16.79
C GLU A 607 -12.43 17.57 16.11
N CYS A 608 -11.97 17.76 14.87
CA CYS A 608 -11.23 16.71 14.17
C CYS A 608 -9.86 16.47 14.77
N PHE A 609 -9.25 17.48 15.39
CA PHE A 609 -7.98 17.35 16.09
C PHE A 609 -8.18 16.68 17.44
N TYR A 610 -9.07 17.21 18.29
CA TYR A 610 -9.33 16.70 19.63
C TYR A 610 -10.78 16.96 20.06
N ASN A 611 -11.37 16.00 20.78
CA ASN A 611 -12.70 16.13 21.40
C ASN A 611 -12.59 15.97 22.93
N PRO A 612 -13.06 16.95 23.73
CA PRO A 612 -13.01 16.89 25.19
C PRO A 612 -14.01 15.91 25.82
N ASP A 613 -14.94 15.34 25.06
CA ASP A 613 -15.84 14.31 25.55
C ASP A 613 -15.07 13.03 25.92
N PRO A 614 -15.05 12.59 27.19
CA PRO A 614 -14.35 11.38 27.61
C PRO A 614 -14.96 10.08 27.03
N GLU A 615 -16.18 10.12 26.48
CA GLU A 615 -16.77 9.00 25.75
C GLU A 615 -16.44 9.02 24.24
N SER A 616 -15.82 10.10 23.73
CA SER A 616 -15.39 10.22 22.33
C SER A 616 -14.23 9.26 22.04
N PRO A 617 -14.35 8.41 21.01
CA PRO A 617 -13.27 7.50 20.63
C PRO A 617 -12.04 8.28 20.12
N GLY A 618 -10.92 8.18 20.84
CA GLY A 618 -9.60 8.62 20.39
C GLY A 618 -9.08 7.76 19.23
N ASP A 619 -8.30 8.38 18.34
CA ASP A 619 -7.67 7.77 17.16
C ASP A 619 -8.58 7.30 16.04
N ALA A 620 -8.82 8.23 15.14
CA ALA A 620 -9.19 7.93 13.78
C ALA A 620 -8.11 8.42 12.82
N ARG A 621 -7.99 7.75 11.67
CA ARG A 621 -7.24 8.34 10.56
C ARG A 621 -7.95 9.59 10.08
N ALA A 622 -7.20 10.56 9.58
CA ALA A 622 -7.74 11.77 8.96
C ALA A 622 -8.81 11.43 7.92
N ASP A 623 -8.59 10.38 7.11
CA ASP A 623 -9.58 9.94 6.11
C ASP A 623 -10.86 9.36 6.74
N GLU A 624 -10.79 8.73 7.92
CA GLU A 624 -11.96 8.20 8.64
C GLU A 624 -12.80 9.35 9.23
N VAL A 625 -12.13 10.37 9.79
CA VAL A 625 -12.77 11.61 10.27
C VAL A 625 -13.37 12.40 9.12
N VAL A 626 -12.60 12.68 8.06
CA VAL A 626 -13.04 13.45 6.87
C VAL A 626 -14.21 12.79 6.17
N SER A 627 -14.21 11.46 6.09
CA SER A 627 -15.30 10.72 5.43
C SER A 627 -16.55 10.59 6.30
N GLY A 628 -16.51 10.96 7.58
CA GLY A 628 -17.64 10.79 8.51
C GLY A 628 -17.88 9.34 8.90
N TRP A 629 -16.86 8.48 8.78
CA TRP A 629 -16.96 7.07 9.16
C TRP A 629 -16.90 6.88 10.68
N THR A 630 -16.17 7.77 11.36
CA THR A 630 -16.08 7.87 12.81
C THR A 630 -16.31 9.34 13.20
N PRO A 631 -17.57 9.82 13.16
CA PRO A 631 -17.86 11.24 13.31
C PRO A 631 -17.51 11.80 14.69
N ASP A 632 -17.51 10.94 15.71
CA ASP A 632 -17.12 11.32 17.06
C ASP A 632 -15.63 11.10 17.32
N SER A 633 -14.82 10.72 16.32
CA SER A 633 -13.38 10.50 16.49
C SER A 633 -12.53 11.68 16.06
N HIS A 634 -11.30 11.69 16.57
CA HIS A 634 -10.33 12.75 16.37
C HIS A 634 -8.91 12.16 16.16
N ILE A 635 -8.00 12.95 15.57
CA ILE A 635 -6.69 12.48 15.13
C ILE A 635 -5.58 12.62 16.17
N ALA A 636 -5.80 13.36 17.27
CA ALA A 636 -4.79 13.59 18.30
C ALA A 636 -5.14 12.92 19.64
N GLY A 637 -4.30 12.01 20.09
CA GLY A 637 -4.38 11.42 21.43
C GLY A 637 -3.76 12.32 22.50
N VAL A 638 -4.12 12.06 23.76
CA VAL A 638 -3.61 12.81 24.91
C VAL A 638 -2.35 12.15 25.46
N VAL A 639 -1.30 12.93 25.71
CA VAL A 639 -0.08 12.41 26.36
C VAL A 639 -0.32 12.36 27.87
N GLN A 640 -0.88 11.25 28.36
CA GLN A 640 -1.20 11.08 29.78
C GLN A 640 0.05 11.07 30.68
N LYS A 641 1.15 10.44 30.26
CA LYS A 641 2.35 10.30 31.09
C LYS A 641 3.61 10.73 30.33
N ALA A 642 4.50 11.44 31.00
CA ALA A 642 5.81 11.80 30.46
C ALA A 642 6.91 11.32 31.40
N GLU A 643 7.84 10.53 30.88
CA GLU A 643 8.94 9.93 31.63
C GLU A 643 10.26 10.48 31.10
N PHE A 644 11.01 11.15 31.96
CA PHE A 644 12.36 11.65 31.66
C PHE A 644 13.36 10.84 32.49
N VAL A 645 14.29 10.19 31.81
CA VAL A 645 15.30 9.34 32.43
C VAL A 645 16.67 9.93 32.19
N ASP A 646 17.39 10.16 33.28
CA ASP A 646 18.81 10.53 33.26
C ASP A 646 19.63 9.34 33.78
N ASP A 647 20.21 8.58 32.86
CA ASP A 647 21.11 7.45 33.10
C ASP A 647 22.57 7.83 32.80
N ARG A 648 22.94 9.11 33.03
CA ARG A 648 24.32 9.56 32.92
C ARG A 648 25.16 9.05 34.08
N TYR A 649 26.44 8.81 33.82
CA TYR A 649 27.39 8.47 34.86
C TYR A 649 27.71 9.71 35.70
N VAL A 650 27.83 9.52 37.02
CA VAL A 650 28.24 10.57 37.97
C VAL A 650 29.47 10.04 38.70
N ASP A 651 30.56 10.79 38.66
CA ASP A 651 31.86 10.42 39.22
C ASP A 651 32.35 9.03 38.79
N GLY A 652 32.14 8.70 37.50
CA GLY A 652 32.56 7.43 36.89
C GLY A 652 31.73 6.21 37.32
N LYS A 653 30.60 6.41 38.01
CA LYS A 653 29.67 5.33 38.41
C LYS A 653 28.33 5.48 37.70
N PRO A 654 27.66 4.36 37.37
CA PRO A 654 26.30 4.41 36.82
C PRO A 654 25.35 5.07 37.83
N ALA A 655 24.66 6.12 37.42
CA ALA A 655 23.66 6.83 38.21
C ALA A 655 22.36 6.94 37.43
N ARG A 656 21.23 6.97 38.14
CA ARG A 656 19.89 7.02 37.53
C ARG A 656 19.00 8.00 38.27
N THR A 657 18.39 8.91 37.52
CA THR A 657 17.26 9.73 37.96
C THR A 657 16.08 9.49 37.03
N VAL A 658 14.88 9.31 37.59
CA VAL A 658 13.64 9.17 36.82
C VAL A 658 12.68 10.24 37.31
N GLU A 659 12.29 11.12 36.39
CA GLU A 659 11.20 12.08 36.61
C GLU A 659 9.99 11.62 35.79
N ALA A 660 8.89 11.34 36.48
CA ALA A 660 7.63 10.96 35.86
C ALA A 660 6.59 12.04 36.14
N LEU A 661 6.17 12.77 35.11
CA LEU A 661 5.08 13.73 35.22
C LEU A 661 3.74 12.99 35.19
N GLY A 662 2.85 13.35 36.13
CA GLY A 662 1.52 12.74 36.30
C GLY A 662 0.56 12.98 35.14
N GLU A 663 -0.71 12.62 35.32
CA GLU A 663 -1.73 12.75 34.27
C GLU A 663 -1.87 14.19 33.77
N TYR A 664 -1.79 14.36 32.45
CA TYR A 664 -2.09 15.65 31.81
C TYR A 664 -3.59 15.78 31.61
N THR A 665 -4.15 16.91 32.03
CA THR A 665 -5.56 17.24 31.80
C THR A 665 -5.65 18.10 30.54
N ALA A 666 -6.24 17.54 29.49
CA ALA A 666 -6.48 18.26 28.25
C ALA A 666 -7.51 19.40 28.45
N PRO A 667 -7.42 20.48 27.65
CA PRO A 667 -8.34 21.61 27.75
C PRO A 667 -9.78 21.20 27.42
N ALA A 668 -10.73 21.58 28.29
CA ALA A 668 -12.16 21.30 28.09
C ALA A 668 -12.83 22.24 27.08
N ALA A 669 -12.22 23.39 26.78
CA ALA A 669 -12.73 24.38 25.84
C ALA A 669 -11.59 25.17 25.18
N PRO A 670 -11.82 25.76 23.99
CA PRO A 670 -10.86 26.64 23.34
C PRO A 670 -10.57 27.92 24.14
N ASP A 671 -9.31 28.36 24.17
CA ASP A 671 -8.87 29.60 24.80
C ASP A 671 -8.06 30.46 23.80
N PRO A 672 -8.66 31.55 23.26
CA PRO A 672 -7.96 32.45 22.34
C PRO A 672 -6.73 33.15 22.93
N SER A 673 -6.61 33.25 24.26
CA SER A 673 -5.45 33.89 24.91
C SER A 673 -4.15 33.09 24.75
N ARG A 674 -4.28 31.81 24.37
CA ARG A 674 -3.15 30.92 24.06
C ARG A 674 -2.52 31.18 22.68
N ILE A 675 -3.13 32.01 21.83
CA ILE A 675 -2.69 32.23 20.44
C ILE A 675 -1.67 33.36 20.34
N GLY A 676 -0.51 33.08 19.72
CA GLY A 676 0.53 34.09 19.45
C GLY A 676 1.42 34.44 20.65
N ARG A 677 1.48 33.56 21.65
CA ARG A 677 2.37 33.66 22.83
C ARG A 677 3.86 33.60 22.45
N ASP A 678 4.72 33.86 23.43
CA ASP A 678 6.16 33.66 23.27
C ASP A 678 6.48 32.19 23.04
N MET A 679 7.18 31.88 21.94
CA MET A 679 7.48 30.49 21.60
C MET A 679 8.44 29.83 22.59
N GLY A 680 9.26 30.59 23.31
CA GLY A 680 10.13 30.05 24.37
C GLY A 680 9.33 29.50 25.54
N GLU A 681 8.25 30.17 25.93
CA GLU A 681 7.30 29.68 26.93
C GLU A 681 6.54 28.45 26.43
N VAL A 682 5.94 28.55 25.23
CA VAL A 682 5.18 27.47 24.59
C VAL A 682 6.03 26.19 24.43
N LEU A 683 7.31 26.33 24.09
CA LEU A 683 8.21 25.19 23.90
C LEU A 683 8.79 24.63 25.20
N ARG A 684 8.71 25.32 26.34
CA ARG A 684 9.08 24.77 27.66
C ARG A 684 7.93 24.07 28.36
N GLU A 685 6.69 24.40 28.02
CA GLU A 685 5.52 23.67 28.50
C GLU A 685 5.60 22.18 28.09
N ARG A 686 4.85 21.32 28.76
CA ARG A 686 4.74 19.89 28.40
C ARG A 686 3.90 19.72 27.12
N SER A 687 4.20 18.70 26.31
CA SER A 687 3.32 18.35 25.18
C SER A 687 2.09 17.64 25.70
N GLY A 688 0.92 18.23 25.45
CA GLY A 688 -0.38 17.69 25.86
C GLY A 688 -0.95 16.68 24.86
N PHE A 689 -0.57 16.81 23.58
CA PHE A 689 -1.14 16.02 22.50
C PHE A 689 -0.08 15.29 21.69
N GLN A 690 -0.50 14.19 21.08
CA GLN A 690 0.26 13.47 20.08
C GLN A 690 -0.62 13.16 18.87
N THR A 691 -0.08 13.35 17.67
CA THR A 691 -0.78 13.01 16.42
C THR A 691 0.19 12.42 15.42
N GLY A 692 -0.29 11.57 14.51
CA GLY A 692 0.45 11.27 13.29
C GLY A 692 0.66 12.56 12.48
N ALA A 693 1.90 12.85 12.09
CA ALA A 693 2.24 14.05 11.30
C ALA A 693 1.44 14.10 9.99
N GLN A 694 1.32 12.94 9.35
CA GLN A 694 0.55 12.78 8.13
C GLN A 694 -0.93 13.12 8.35
N GLU A 695 -1.53 12.68 9.45
CA GLU A 695 -2.96 12.84 9.70
C GLU A 695 -3.32 14.33 9.84
N LEU A 696 -2.55 15.09 10.62
CA LEU A 696 -2.76 16.53 10.78
C LEU A 696 -2.61 17.27 9.44
N LEU A 697 -1.55 16.99 8.69
CA LEU A 697 -1.33 17.62 7.39
C LEU A 697 -2.43 17.28 6.37
N ILE A 698 -2.94 16.04 6.40
CA ILE A 698 -4.08 15.63 5.56
C ILE A 698 -5.31 16.44 5.93
N ILE A 699 -5.65 16.57 7.22
CA ILE A 699 -6.83 17.32 7.65
C ILE A 699 -6.76 18.78 7.17
N LEU A 700 -5.64 19.47 7.43
CA LEU A 700 -5.44 20.85 6.99
C LEU A 700 -5.59 21.00 5.47
N ARG A 701 -4.93 20.11 4.71
CA ARG A 701 -4.99 20.11 3.23
C ARG A 701 -6.40 19.80 2.72
N ARG A 702 -7.10 18.84 3.33
CA ARG A 702 -8.46 18.44 2.94
C ARG A 702 -9.46 19.55 3.21
N TYR A 703 -9.32 20.26 4.32
CA TYR A 703 -10.16 21.40 4.64
C TYR A 703 -9.99 22.52 3.61
N LEU A 704 -8.74 22.90 3.28
CA LEU A 704 -8.44 23.89 2.23
C LEU A 704 -9.00 23.47 0.85
N LYS A 705 -8.88 22.19 0.48
CA LYS A 705 -9.48 21.65 -0.75
C LYS A 705 -11.00 21.72 -0.74
N ALA A 706 -11.62 21.46 0.40
CA ALA A 706 -13.07 21.51 0.52
C ALA A 706 -13.59 22.94 0.35
N ILE A 707 -12.87 23.94 0.90
CA ILE A 707 -13.12 25.37 0.65
C ILE A 707 -13.05 25.67 -0.86
N GLU A 708 -11.93 25.33 -1.52
CA GLU A 708 -11.73 25.58 -2.95
C GLU A 708 -12.85 24.94 -3.78
N LYS A 709 -13.16 23.66 -3.52
CA LYS A 709 -14.21 22.91 -4.24
C LYS A 709 -15.59 23.54 -4.05
N MET A 710 -15.92 23.93 -2.82
CA MET A 710 -17.22 24.52 -2.49
C MET A 710 -17.40 25.88 -3.15
N ASP A 711 -16.40 26.75 -3.11
CA ASP A 711 -16.48 28.07 -3.72
C ASP A 711 -16.56 27.98 -5.25
N LEU A 712 -15.77 27.10 -5.87
CA LEU A 712 -15.83 26.81 -7.31
C LEU A 712 -17.20 26.25 -7.72
N ALA A 713 -17.78 25.34 -6.92
CA ALA A 713 -19.10 24.78 -7.19
C ALA A 713 -20.22 25.81 -7.05
N ALA A 714 -20.06 26.78 -6.15
CA ALA A 714 -20.97 27.91 -5.99
C ALA A 714 -20.81 28.99 -7.08
N GLY A 715 -19.83 28.85 -7.98
CA GLY A 715 -19.58 29.82 -9.05
C GLY A 715 -19.07 31.18 -8.56
N VAL A 716 -18.56 31.25 -7.32
CA VAL A 716 -17.98 32.48 -6.75
C VAL A 716 -16.46 32.47 -6.91
N GLU A 717 -15.85 33.64 -6.74
CA GLU A 717 -14.39 33.72 -6.67
C GLU A 717 -13.88 32.90 -5.47
N PRO A 718 -12.98 31.92 -5.68
CA PRO A 718 -12.54 31.04 -4.59
C PRO A 718 -11.76 31.78 -3.52
N ARG A 719 -12.08 31.51 -2.24
CA ARG A 719 -11.30 31.99 -1.09
C ARG A 719 -9.90 31.38 -1.04
N CYS A 720 -9.76 30.17 -1.59
CA CYS A 720 -8.51 29.43 -1.64
C CYS A 720 -8.30 28.80 -3.02
N ARG A 721 -7.05 28.80 -3.52
CA ARG A 721 -6.62 28.02 -4.70
C ARG A 721 -5.38 27.18 -4.40
N LEU A 722 -5.36 25.92 -4.85
CA LEU A 722 -4.24 25.01 -4.61
C LEU A 722 -3.60 24.48 -5.91
N PHE A 723 -2.33 24.79 -6.13
CA PHE A 723 -1.50 24.34 -7.24
C PHE A 723 -0.59 23.18 -6.81
N ARG A 724 -1.09 21.97 -6.99
CA ARG A 724 -0.58 20.76 -6.31
C ARG A 724 0.53 20.00 -7.05
N PHE A 725 0.70 20.32 -8.32
CA PHE A 725 1.68 19.75 -9.23
C PHE A 725 2.48 20.85 -9.91
N HIS A 726 2.79 21.90 -9.16
CA HIS A 726 3.48 23.06 -9.69
C HIS A 726 4.66 23.44 -8.81
N ARG A 727 5.66 24.05 -9.41
CA ARG A 727 6.76 24.68 -8.70
C ARG A 727 6.98 26.09 -9.19
N VAL A 728 7.69 26.88 -8.41
CA VAL A 728 8.29 28.12 -8.90
C VAL A 728 9.24 27.78 -10.04
N VAL A 729 9.15 28.50 -11.15
CA VAL A 729 9.96 28.24 -12.37
C VAL A 729 11.46 28.24 -12.03
N GLU A 730 12.19 27.21 -12.49
CA GLU A 730 13.65 27.13 -12.38
C GLU A 730 14.30 27.56 -13.70
N GLN A 731 15.30 28.45 -13.65
CA GLN A 731 16.12 28.77 -14.84
C GLN A 731 16.96 27.55 -15.24
N THR A 732 16.56 26.85 -16.29
CA THR A 732 17.44 25.85 -16.93
C THR A 732 18.41 26.54 -17.89
N ARG A 733 19.68 26.12 -17.88
CA ARG A 733 20.76 26.58 -18.79
C ARG A 733 20.41 26.56 -20.30
N ARG A 734 19.26 25.99 -20.71
CA ARG A 734 18.88 25.73 -22.11
C ARG A 734 17.76 26.61 -22.68
N GLY A 735 17.06 27.42 -21.89
CA GLY A 735 15.94 28.25 -22.37
C GLY A 735 16.25 29.75 -22.41
N ARG A 736 16.78 30.28 -23.51
CA ARG A 736 16.77 31.75 -23.73
C ARG A 736 15.33 32.20 -24.00
N GLY A 737 14.65 32.81 -23.02
CA GLY A 737 13.39 33.55 -23.24
C GLY A 737 12.22 33.28 -22.28
N GLU A 738 12.32 32.35 -21.33
CA GLU A 738 11.26 32.16 -20.31
C GLU A 738 11.51 33.04 -19.06
N PRO A 739 10.46 33.61 -18.43
CA PRO A 739 10.60 34.47 -17.25
C PRO A 739 11.08 33.68 -16.03
N ASP A 740 11.92 34.31 -15.19
CA ASP A 740 12.37 33.72 -13.93
C ASP A 740 11.18 33.53 -12.96
N GLY A 741 11.25 32.49 -12.14
CA GLY A 741 10.23 32.16 -11.16
C GLY A 741 9.94 33.29 -10.17
N PHE A 742 10.93 34.14 -9.93
CA PHE A 742 10.80 35.38 -9.17
C PHE A 742 11.23 36.56 -10.04
N THR A 743 10.35 37.55 -10.21
CA THR A 743 10.68 38.80 -10.91
C THR A 743 10.37 39.97 -9.98
N ARG A 744 11.34 40.87 -9.78
CA ARG A 744 11.13 42.07 -8.95
C ARG A 744 10.50 43.18 -9.80
N ASP A 745 9.38 43.72 -9.34
CA ASP A 745 8.76 44.91 -9.94
C ASP A 745 9.51 46.17 -9.47
N ALA A 746 9.23 47.33 -10.09
CA ALA A 746 9.96 48.58 -9.85
C ALA A 746 9.84 49.09 -8.39
N ASP A 747 8.81 48.67 -7.67
CA ASP A 747 8.57 49.00 -6.26
C ASP A 747 9.28 48.05 -5.28
N GLY A 748 10.00 47.04 -5.78
CA GLY A 748 10.74 46.06 -4.98
C GLY A 748 9.92 44.85 -4.51
N ARG A 749 8.63 44.78 -4.86
CA ARG A 749 7.81 43.58 -4.64
C ARG A 749 8.14 42.50 -5.67
N VAL A 750 7.95 41.24 -5.27
CA VAL A 750 8.23 40.07 -6.11
C VAL A 750 6.94 39.55 -6.73
N ARG A 751 6.97 39.40 -8.05
CA ARG A 751 6.05 38.64 -8.88
C ARG A 751 6.48 37.19 -8.94
N VAL A 752 5.53 36.26 -8.87
CA VAL A 752 5.81 34.81 -8.84
C VAL A 752 5.28 34.11 -10.08
N HIS A 753 6.14 33.34 -10.72
CA HIS A 753 5.80 32.48 -11.85
C HIS A 753 5.97 31.01 -11.49
N ILE A 754 4.97 30.21 -11.83
CA ILE A 754 4.98 28.76 -11.58
C ILE A 754 4.88 27.96 -12.88
N GLU A 755 5.39 26.74 -12.84
CA GLU A 755 5.30 25.77 -13.92
C GLU A 755 4.80 24.42 -13.40
N ALA A 756 4.10 23.69 -14.26
CA ALA A 756 3.68 22.33 -13.93
C ALA A 756 4.88 21.39 -13.92
N ILE A 757 4.93 20.49 -12.94
CA ILE A 757 6.00 19.49 -12.78
C ILE A 757 5.52 18.07 -13.00
N ARG A 758 6.47 17.19 -13.27
CA ARG A 758 6.33 15.74 -13.22
C ARG A 758 7.42 15.18 -12.32
N GLU A 759 7.11 14.15 -11.55
CA GLU A 759 8.03 13.55 -10.58
C GLU A 759 9.14 12.67 -11.20
N MET A 760 9.08 12.44 -12.51
CA MET A 760 10.07 11.67 -13.25
C MET A 760 10.50 12.35 -14.53
N ASP A 761 11.80 12.32 -14.81
CA ASP A 761 12.36 12.77 -16.07
C ASP A 761 12.32 11.71 -17.19
N GLY A 762 12.61 12.11 -18.42
CA GLY A 762 12.61 11.22 -19.59
C GLY A 762 13.71 10.15 -19.57
N LYS A 763 14.65 10.21 -18.62
CA LYS A 763 15.72 9.23 -18.40
C LYS A 763 15.47 8.35 -17.18
N ARG A 764 14.30 8.49 -16.56
CA ARG A 764 13.77 7.62 -15.51
C ARG A 764 14.51 7.74 -14.16
N SER A 765 15.31 8.78 -13.97
CA SER A 765 15.77 9.18 -12.64
C SER A 765 14.64 9.87 -11.86
N TYR A 766 14.45 9.53 -10.58
CA TYR A 766 13.60 10.31 -9.69
C TYR A 766 14.08 11.77 -9.69
N GLY A 767 13.16 12.68 -10.01
CA GLY A 767 13.49 14.07 -10.20
C GLY A 767 12.27 14.85 -10.65
N ARG A 768 11.91 15.88 -9.87
CA ARG A 768 10.86 16.82 -10.26
C ARG A 768 11.38 17.68 -11.39
N VAL A 769 10.85 17.48 -12.60
CA VAL A 769 11.21 18.25 -13.80
C VAL A 769 9.98 18.92 -14.41
N ARG A 770 10.22 20.02 -15.10
CA ARG A 770 9.19 20.75 -15.87
C ARG A 770 8.42 19.79 -16.78
N ALA A 771 7.10 19.81 -16.70
CA ALA A 771 6.25 19.03 -17.58
C ALA A 771 6.42 19.52 -19.04
N PRO A 772 6.77 18.64 -20.00
CA PRO A 772 6.95 19.05 -21.40
C PRO A 772 5.70 19.73 -21.97
N GLY A 773 5.87 20.88 -22.63
CA GLY A 773 4.76 21.64 -23.23
C GLY A 773 3.88 22.43 -22.25
N SER A 774 4.19 22.44 -20.95
CA SER A 774 3.49 23.30 -19.99
C SER A 774 3.78 24.78 -20.27
N LYS A 775 2.77 25.63 -20.06
CA LYS A 775 2.93 27.09 -20.06
C LYS A 775 3.28 27.55 -18.65
N VAL A 776 4.14 28.55 -18.55
CA VAL A 776 4.36 29.28 -17.30
C VAL A 776 3.08 30.01 -16.92
N ILE A 777 2.71 29.92 -15.65
CA ILE A 777 1.56 30.60 -15.05
C ILE A 777 2.10 31.79 -14.25
N ASP A 778 1.66 32.99 -14.60
CA ASP A 778 1.92 34.22 -13.82
C ASP A 778 0.86 34.33 -12.72
N LEU A 779 1.29 34.19 -11.46
CA LEU A 779 0.42 34.39 -10.29
C LEU A 779 0.29 35.87 -9.91
N GLY A 780 1.00 36.77 -10.60
CA GLY A 780 0.98 38.19 -10.28
C GLY A 780 1.87 38.56 -9.09
N VAL A 781 1.56 39.70 -8.48
CA VAL A 781 2.26 40.24 -7.31
C VAL A 781 1.36 40.09 -6.10
N PRO A 782 1.57 39.06 -5.26
CA PRO A 782 0.76 38.88 -4.06
C PRO A 782 0.99 40.02 -3.06
N GLU A 783 0.02 40.29 -2.18
CA GLU A 783 0.21 41.23 -1.06
C GLU A 783 1.27 40.69 -0.09
N LEU A 784 1.20 39.40 0.23
CA LEU A 784 2.19 38.68 1.03
C LEU A 784 2.43 37.28 0.46
N PHE A 785 3.69 36.87 0.32
CA PHE A 785 4.05 35.47 0.09
C PHE A 785 4.97 34.92 1.18
N MET A 786 4.84 33.62 1.47
CA MET A 786 5.61 32.92 2.49
C MET A 786 6.21 31.62 1.92
N VAL A 787 7.53 31.48 2.00
CA VAL A 787 8.27 30.28 1.59
C VAL A 787 8.49 29.36 2.79
N ALA A 788 7.93 28.15 2.74
CA ALA A 788 8.11 27.13 3.78
C ALA A 788 8.10 25.72 3.16
N GLU A 789 9.23 25.35 2.55
CA GLU A 789 9.41 24.18 1.67
C GLU A 789 10.36 23.11 2.25
N GLY A 790 10.91 23.35 3.44
CA GLY A 790 11.87 22.48 4.15
C GLY A 790 13.28 23.05 4.26
N LEU A 791 14.13 22.31 4.97
CA LEU A 791 15.50 22.66 5.40
C LEU A 791 16.46 23.17 4.31
N HIS A 792 16.25 22.71 3.08
CA HIS A 792 17.12 22.97 1.93
C HIS A 792 16.35 23.63 0.78
N SER A 793 15.38 24.50 1.09
CA SER A 793 14.60 25.22 0.08
C SER A 793 15.51 25.93 -0.92
N ALA A 794 15.37 25.54 -2.20
CA ALA A 794 16.07 26.19 -3.30
C ALA A 794 15.54 27.62 -3.52
N ASP A 795 14.23 27.82 -3.31
CA ASP A 795 13.58 29.10 -3.54
C ASP A 795 13.94 30.14 -2.47
N ALA A 796 14.05 29.74 -1.19
CA ALA A 796 14.62 30.60 -0.15
C ALA A 796 16.03 31.06 -0.52
N LYS A 797 16.90 30.14 -0.95
CA LYS A 797 18.27 30.47 -1.36
C LYS A 797 18.32 31.41 -2.58
N ARG A 798 17.44 31.21 -3.56
CA ARG A 798 17.33 32.09 -4.75
C ARG A 798 16.91 33.51 -4.39
N LEU A 799 16.13 33.67 -3.33
CA LEU A 799 15.70 34.97 -2.83
C LEU A 799 16.75 35.66 -1.94
N GLY A 800 17.92 35.05 -1.76
CA GLY A 800 19.04 35.63 -0.99
C GLY A 800 19.06 35.24 0.49
N MET A 801 18.32 34.20 0.88
CA MET A 801 18.27 33.73 2.26
C MET A 801 19.65 33.22 2.73
N GLU A 802 20.18 33.82 3.79
CA GLU A 802 21.41 33.42 4.48
C GLU A 802 21.09 32.81 5.85
N PHE A 803 21.94 31.88 6.30
CA PHE A 803 21.76 31.17 7.57
C PHE A 803 23.00 31.34 8.44
N ASP A 804 22.77 31.59 9.72
CA ASP A 804 23.79 31.51 10.76
C ASP A 804 23.73 30.16 11.46
N HIS A 805 24.90 29.53 11.58
CA HIS A 805 25.07 28.38 12.45
C HIS A 805 25.09 28.83 13.89
N ARG A 806 24.36 28.10 14.75
CA ARG A 806 24.39 28.34 16.19
C ARG A 806 25.59 27.62 16.80
N LEU A 807 26.24 28.31 17.74
CA LEU A 807 27.38 27.81 18.47
C LEU A 807 26.97 27.59 19.93
N VAL A 808 27.50 26.54 20.55
CA VAL A 808 27.35 26.28 21.99
C VAL A 808 28.74 26.07 22.58
N ASP A 809 28.98 26.67 23.74
CA ASP A 809 30.14 26.35 24.56
C ASP A 809 29.72 25.26 25.56
N HIS A 810 30.41 24.13 25.51
CA HIS A 810 30.15 23.00 26.40
C HIS A 810 30.75 23.18 27.81
N GLY A 811 31.48 24.27 28.06
CA GLY A 811 32.08 24.56 29.36
C GLY A 811 33.26 23.65 29.70
N ASP A 812 33.89 23.08 28.67
CA ASP A 812 34.89 22.01 28.78
C ASP A 812 36.28 22.42 28.24
N GLY A 813 36.47 23.72 28.02
CA GLY A 813 37.72 24.30 27.55
C GLY A 813 37.96 24.20 26.04
N ARG A 814 37.02 23.66 25.24
CA ARG A 814 37.13 23.56 23.77
C ARG A 814 36.68 24.82 23.02
N GLY A 815 36.03 25.76 23.69
CA GLY A 815 35.41 26.94 23.09
C GLY A 815 34.12 26.61 22.32
N PRO A 816 33.48 27.60 21.67
CA PRO A 816 32.19 27.42 21.01
C PRO A 816 32.30 26.47 19.80
N VAL A 817 31.44 25.44 19.76
CA VAL A 817 31.35 24.50 18.64
C VAL A 817 29.97 24.55 17.97
N ARG A 818 29.90 24.08 16.72
CA ARG A 818 28.64 24.01 15.98
C ARG A 818 27.65 23.09 16.68
N VAL A 819 26.43 23.58 16.88
CA VAL A 819 25.32 22.84 17.46
C VAL A 819 24.79 21.87 16.39
N GLU A 820 25.24 20.62 16.47
CA GLU A 820 24.95 19.60 15.47
C GLU A 820 24.96 18.20 16.08
N ALA A 821 24.01 17.37 15.67
CA ALA A 821 23.91 15.98 16.07
C ALA A 821 23.32 15.11 14.95
N ASP A 822 23.78 13.87 14.86
CA ASP A 822 23.16 12.87 13.97
C ASP A 822 22.22 11.98 14.78
N TYR A 823 21.12 11.56 14.17
CA TYR A 823 20.12 10.71 14.79
C TYR A 823 19.75 9.55 13.88
N LEU A 824 19.44 8.40 14.50
CA LEU A 824 18.79 7.27 13.88
C LEU A 824 17.34 7.21 14.34
N VAL A 825 16.42 7.23 13.39
CA VAL A 825 14.98 7.13 13.66
C VAL A 825 14.38 5.96 12.90
N GLY A 826 13.56 5.16 13.59
CA GLY A 826 12.81 4.07 12.98
C GLY A 826 11.45 3.89 13.64
N LEU A 827 10.60 3.07 13.00
CA LEU A 827 9.32 2.65 13.56
C LEU A 827 9.39 1.19 13.95
N MET A 828 9.07 0.89 15.22
CA MET A 828 8.99 -0.47 15.71
C MET A 828 7.62 -0.76 16.29
N THR A 829 7.18 -2.01 16.18
CA THR A 829 5.86 -2.42 16.67
C THR A 829 5.85 -2.56 18.20
N ILE A 830 5.81 -1.46 18.94
CA ILE A 830 5.79 -1.40 20.42
C ILE A 830 4.60 -0.54 20.88
N TYR A 831 3.87 -1.05 21.87
CA TYR A 831 2.82 -0.33 22.56
C TYR A 831 3.42 0.59 23.61
N VAL A 832 3.68 1.84 23.22
CA VAL A 832 4.21 2.88 24.10
C VAL A 832 3.17 3.29 25.15
N ASP A 833 1.88 3.06 24.91
CA ASP A 833 0.75 3.63 25.67
C ASP A 833 0.66 5.16 25.45
N SER A 834 -0.24 5.87 26.14
CA SER A 834 -0.31 7.35 26.20
C SER A 834 0.91 7.99 26.91
N ARG A 835 2.11 7.45 26.65
CA ARG A 835 3.39 7.82 27.24
C ARG A 835 4.32 8.43 26.22
N ILE A 836 5.05 9.44 26.66
CA ILE A 836 6.32 9.81 26.06
C ILE A 836 7.44 9.39 27.00
N ARG A 837 8.48 8.74 26.47
CA ARG A 837 9.69 8.46 27.21
C ARG A 837 10.87 9.12 26.54
N GLN A 838 11.60 9.93 27.30
CA GLN A 838 12.88 10.50 26.91
C GLN A 838 13.96 9.97 27.83
N ARG A 839 15.12 9.67 27.27
CA ARG A 839 16.27 9.20 28.02
C ARG A 839 17.55 9.90 27.55
N VAL A 840 18.40 10.26 28.51
CA VAL A 840 19.82 10.56 28.28
C VAL A 840 20.64 9.46 28.93
N ALA A 841 21.59 8.86 28.21
CA ALA A 841 22.43 7.78 28.71
C ALA A 841 23.90 8.00 28.31
N SER A 842 24.83 7.50 29.13
CA SER A 842 26.26 7.53 28.81
C SER A 842 26.66 6.35 27.91
N GLU A 843 27.31 6.63 26.78
CA GLU A 843 28.10 5.66 26.01
C GLU A 843 29.58 6.00 26.08
N HIS A 844 30.44 4.99 25.91
CA HIS A 844 31.89 5.15 25.96
C HIS A 844 32.53 4.69 24.66
N ASP A 845 33.55 5.41 24.20
CA ASP A 845 34.41 4.93 23.11
C ASP A 845 35.42 3.88 23.61
N ARG A 846 36.29 3.41 22.70
CA ARG A 846 37.31 2.39 23.02
C ARG A 846 38.33 2.85 24.05
N ASP A 847 38.54 4.16 24.17
CA ASP A 847 39.50 4.78 25.09
C ASP A 847 38.85 5.12 26.44
N GLY A 848 37.56 4.79 26.61
CA GLY A 848 36.79 5.07 27.82
C GLY A 848 36.29 6.52 27.91
N THR A 849 36.33 7.29 26.82
CA THR A 849 35.76 8.64 26.80
C THR A 849 34.24 8.57 26.78
N GLU A 850 33.59 9.29 27.69
CA GLU A 850 32.14 9.34 27.81
C GLU A 850 31.49 10.27 26.76
N TYR A 851 30.35 9.87 26.23
CA TYR A 851 29.45 10.65 25.38
C TYR A 851 28.03 10.49 25.87
N TRP A 852 27.25 11.57 25.86
CA TRP A 852 25.85 11.52 26.21
C TRP A 852 24.99 11.30 24.96
N VAL A 853 24.17 10.26 25.01
CA VAL A 853 23.26 9.83 23.94
C VAL A 853 21.82 10.12 24.36
N ARG A 854 21.12 10.91 23.56
CA ARG A 854 19.69 11.20 23.77
C ARG A 854 18.83 10.24 22.98
N GLN A 855 17.74 9.82 23.58
CA GLN A 855 16.80 8.87 23.01
C GLN A 855 15.37 9.34 23.30
N VAL A 856 14.45 9.03 22.39
CA VAL A 856 13.03 9.28 22.58
C VAL A 856 12.21 8.12 22.01
N ALA A 857 11.17 7.73 22.74
CA ALA A 857 10.17 6.77 22.32
C ALA A 857 8.79 7.43 22.46
N ILE A 858 8.06 7.45 21.36
CA ILE A 858 6.76 8.11 21.23
C ILE A 858 5.77 7.15 20.58
N GLY A 859 4.53 7.04 21.07
CA GLY A 859 3.49 6.22 20.45
C GLY A 859 2.09 6.71 20.85
N HIS A 860 1.11 6.48 19.98
CA HIS A 860 -0.24 7.05 20.14
C HIS A 860 -1.03 6.28 21.20
N GLU A 861 -1.97 6.93 21.89
CA GLU A 861 -2.88 6.34 22.89
C GLU A 861 -3.65 5.11 22.36
N ASP A 862 -3.94 5.11 21.06
CA ASP A 862 -4.84 4.15 20.39
C ASP A 862 -4.28 3.54 19.06
N ASP A 863 -3.21 4.12 18.47
CA ASP A 863 -2.27 3.42 17.55
C ASP A 863 -1.00 3.02 18.29
N ALA A 864 -1.22 2.42 19.46
CA ALA A 864 -0.17 1.87 20.29
C ALA A 864 0.36 0.54 19.73
N GLU A 865 0.22 0.24 18.43
CA GLU A 865 0.98 -0.87 17.84
C GLU A 865 2.36 -0.41 17.36
N ILE A 866 2.64 0.90 17.22
CA ILE A 866 3.91 1.40 16.67
C ILE A 866 4.53 2.52 17.53
N GLY A 867 5.73 2.25 18.06
CA GLY A 867 6.59 3.25 18.67
C GLY A 867 7.53 3.88 17.64
N TRP A 868 7.48 5.21 17.54
CA TRP A 868 8.51 6.02 16.90
C TRP A 868 9.68 6.16 17.84
N ILE A 869 10.85 5.68 17.44
CA ILE A 869 12.03 5.63 18.29
C ILE A 869 13.19 6.36 17.60
N GLY A 870 13.63 7.43 18.24
CA GLY A 870 14.82 8.19 17.87
C GLY A 870 15.94 7.94 18.86
N ALA A 871 17.16 7.81 18.34
CA ALA A 871 18.37 7.75 19.14
C ALA A 871 19.48 8.57 18.48
N GLN A 872 20.11 9.45 19.26
CA GLN A 872 21.29 10.19 18.84
C GLN A 872 22.44 9.22 18.57
N VAL A 873 23.26 9.52 17.58
CA VAL A 873 24.46 8.75 17.26
C VAL A 873 25.67 9.44 17.89
N PRO A 874 26.42 8.77 18.80
CA PRO A 874 27.65 9.31 19.37
C PRO A 874 28.65 9.74 18.29
N ASP A 875 29.41 10.78 18.56
CA ASP A 875 30.34 11.38 17.59
C ASP A 875 31.40 10.42 17.08
N PHE A 876 31.84 9.46 17.90
CA PHE A 876 32.88 8.49 17.54
C PHE A 876 32.41 7.34 16.62
N ARG A 877 31.10 7.18 16.35
CA ARG A 877 30.57 6.07 15.55
C ARG A 877 30.65 6.37 14.04
N THR A 878 31.17 5.47 13.21
CA THR A 878 31.20 5.67 11.75
C THR A 878 30.15 4.88 10.98
N PHE A 879 29.79 3.69 11.48
CA PHE A 879 29.01 2.67 10.74
C PHE A 879 29.67 2.18 9.46
N ASP A 880 30.99 2.34 9.31
CA ASP A 880 31.73 1.84 8.17
C ASP A 880 31.95 0.32 8.28
N PRO A 881 31.43 -0.49 7.33
CA PRO A 881 31.62 -1.94 7.31
C PRO A 881 33.08 -2.37 7.22
N VAL A 882 33.93 -1.59 6.55
CA VAL A 882 35.37 -1.88 6.41
C VAL A 882 36.05 -1.67 7.74
N LEU A 883 35.85 -0.50 8.39
CA LEU A 883 36.41 -0.22 9.72
C LEU A 883 35.88 -1.16 10.80
N ALA A 884 34.67 -1.70 10.61
CA ALA A 884 34.07 -2.71 11.48
C ALA A 884 34.58 -4.14 11.20
N GLY A 885 35.35 -4.37 10.14
CA GLY A 885 35.84 -5.68 9.73
C GLY A 885 34.75 -6.63 9.19
N LEU A 886 33.60 -6.10 8.76
CA LEU A 886 32.51 -6.88 8.18
C LEU A 886 32.75 -7.22 6.70
N VAL A 887 33.54 -6.40 6.00
CA VAL A 887 33.94 -6.59 4.61
C VAL A 887 35.43 -6.26 4.45
N PRO A 888 36.14 -6.83 3.45
CA PRO A 888 37.56 -6.57 3.25
C PRO A 888 37.89 -5.11 2.91
N ASP A 889 39.12 -4.70 3.23
CA ASP A 889 39.66 -3.41 2.80
C ASP A 889 39.61 -3.26 1.27
N GLY A 890 39.12 -2.11 0.79
CA GLY A 890 38.96 -1.83 -0.65
C GLY A 890 37.63 -2.30 -1.27
N THR A 891 36.69 -2.81 -0.47
CA THR A 891 35.32 -3.12 -0.93
C THR A 891 34.66 -1.86 -1.49
N ASP A 892 34.10 -1.94 -2.69
CA ASP A 892 33.41 -0.84 -3.36
C ASP A 892 32.22 -0.35 -2.51
N PRO A 893 32.14 0.93 -2.11
CA PRO A 893 31.03 1.49 -1.35
C PRO A 893 29.65 1.33 -2.01
N ASP A 894 29.61 1.21 -3.34
CA ASP A 894 28.38 1.00 -4.12
C ASP A 894 28.01 -0.50 -4.25
N SER A 895 28.80 -1.39 -3.67
CA SER A 895 28.55 -2.83 -3.71
C SER A 895 27.39 -3.27 -2.79
N PRO A 896 26.66 -4.33 -3.17
CA PRO A 896 25.64 -4.92 -2.30
C PRO A 896 26.17 -5.37 -0.93
N GLU A 897 27.42 -5.84 -0.87
CA GLU A 897 28.09 -6.32 0.34
C GLU A 897 28.36 -5.16 1.31
N TYR A 898 28.91 -4.05 0.82
CA TYR A 898 29.12 -2.84 1.62
C TYR A 898 27.79 -2.30 2.13
N PHE A 899 26.78 -2.20 1.25
CA PHE A 899 25.44 -1.76 1.63
C PHE A 899 24.81 -2.66 2.70
N ALA A 900 24.92 -3.99 2.57
CA ALA A 900 24.41 -4.93 3.56
C ALA A 900 25.13 -4.81 4.91
N GLY A 901 26.45 -4.65 4.90
CA GLY A 901 27.25 -4.41 6.11
C GLY A 901 26.85 -3.12 6.82
N TYR A 902 26.64 -2.03 6.07
CA TYR A 902 26.25 -0.73 6.60
C TYR A 902 24.86 -0.79 7.25
N GLN A 903 23.90 -1.39 6.53
CA GLN A 903 22.54 -1.60 7.06
C GLN A 903 22.53 -2.48 8.31
N HIS A 904 23.40 -3.49 8.39
CA HIS A 904 23.56 -4.31 9.59
C HIS A 904 24.03 -3.49 10.78
N LEU A 905 25.08 -2.67 10.62
CA LEU A 905 25.66 -1.85 11.69
C LEU A 905 24.66 -0.83 12.24
N ILE A 906 23.94 -0.12 11.36
CA ILE A 906 22.92 0.84 11.78
C ILE A 906 21.78 0.15 12.51
N ARG A 907 21.26 -0.95 11.95
CA ARG A 907 20.16 -1.69 12.55
C ARG A 907 20.54 -2.24 13.92
N ASP A 908 21.72 -2.83 14.04
CA ASP A 908 22.18 -3.44 15.29
C ASP A 908 22.43 -2.39 16.38
N TYR A 909 23.01 -1.23 16.04
CA TYR A 909 23.12 -0.11 16.98
C TYR A 909 21.75 0.42 17.40
N TRP A 910 20.86 0.68 16.44
CA TRP A 910 19.53 1.21 16.73
C TRP A 910 18.72 0.26 17.62
N LEU A 911 18.75 -1.06 17.37
CA LEU A 911 18.06 -2.04 18.23
C LEU A 911 18.61 -2.09 19.66
N ARG A 912 19.92 -1.84 19.86
CA ARG A 912 20.47 -1.66 21.22
C ARG A 912 19.91 -0.42 21.89
N GLN A 913 19.87 0.71 21.19
CA GLN A 913 19.30 1.95 21.74
C GLN A 913 17.80 1.78 22.07
N VAL A 914 17.06 1.10 21.20
CA VAL A 914 15.66 0.71 21.41
C VAL A 914 15.52 -0.13 22.68
N SER A 915 16.36 -1.14 22.88
CA SER A 915 16.36 -1.97 24.09
C SER A 915 16.63 -1.15 25.35
N ILE A 916 17.56 -0.18 25.27
CA ILE A 916 17.88 0.73 26.37
C ILE A 916 16.63 1.57 26.71
N ILE A 917 16.13 2.39 25.79
CA ILE A 917 15.02 3.31 26.09
C ILE A 917 13.72 2.57 26.50
N THR A 918 13.43 1.44 25.86
CA THR A 918 12.21 0.68 26.17
C THR A 918 12.34 -0.19 27.42
N GLU A 919 13.55 -0.51 27.84
CA GLU A 919 13.87 -1.57 28.82
C GLU A 919 13.36 -2.97 28.42
N ILE A 920 13.03 -3.20 27.14
CA ILE A 920 12.72 -4.51 26.59
C ILE A 920 14.04 -5.24 26.28
N PRO A 921 14.22 -6.51 26.65
CA PRO A 921 15.43 -7.27 26.34
C PRO A 921 15.77 -7.25 24.85
N LEU A 922 17.06 -7.12 24.51
CA LEU A 922 17.51 -7.01 23.12
C LEU A 922 17.12 -8.22 22.26
N SER A 923 17.07 -9.42 22.84
CA SER A 923 16.60 -10.65 22.20
C SER A 923 15.14 -10.54 21.71
N ASP A 924 14.29 -9.87 22.49
CA ASP A 924 12.88 -9.66 22.17
C ASP A 924 12.66 -8.48 21.22
N VAL A 925 13.42 -7.39 21.40
CA VAL A 925 13.49 -6.27 20.44
C VAL A 925 13.85 -6.78 19.03
N ARG A 926 14.82 -7.69 18.92
CA ARG A 926 15.22 -8.32 17.63
C ARG A 926 14.12 -9.16 16.97
N ARG A 927 13.12 -9.61 17.73
CA ARG A 927 11.96 -10.39 17.25
C ARG A 927 10.74 -9.53 16.92
N THR A 928 10.80 -8.23 17.23
CA THR A 928 9.72 -7.27 17.02
C THR A 928 9.73 -6.76 15.58
N SER A 929 8.53 -6.55 15.01
CA SER A 929 8.40 -6.05 13.64
C SER A 929 8.85 -4.59 13.52
N ILE A 930 9.72 -4.31 12.55
CA ILE A 930 10.17 -2.95 12.20
C ILE A 930 9.31 -2.50 11.01
N ALA A 931 8.49 -1.47 11.23
CA ALA A 931 7.60 -0.94 10.20
C ALA A 931 8.34 -0.01 9.22
N SER A 932 9.44 0.61 9.69
CA SER A 932 10.36 1.41 8.88
C SER A 932 11.78 1.23 9.39
N THR A 933 12.70 0.87 8.50
CA THR A 933 14.13 0.69 8.82
C THR A 933 14.72 1.97 9.43
N PRO A 934 15.61 1.86 10.44
CA PRO A 934 16.27 3.03 11.02
C PRO A 934 17.02 3.84 9.95
N THR A 935 16.73 5.13 9.89
CA THR A 935 17.28 6.07 8.92
C THR A 935 18.15 7.08 9.63
N LEU A 936 19.34 7.33 9.09
CA LEU A 936 20.28 8.32 9.59
C LEU A 936 19.95 9.69 9.01
N PHE A 937 19.87 10.71 9.86
CA PHE A 937 19.80 12.10 9.43
C PHE A 937 20.61 12.99 10.36
N THR A 938 21.03 14.12 9.83
CA THR A 938 21.79 15.14 10.54
C THR A 938 20.89 16.30 10.89
N VAL A 939 21.03 16.78 12.11
CA VAL A 939 20.38 17.96 12.64
C VAL A 939 21.45 18.98 12.92
N GLU A 940 21.34 20.13 12.27
CA GLU A 940 22.17 21.30 12.51
C GLU A 940 21.26 22.41 13.04
N ALA A 941 21.62 22.99 14.18
CA ALA A 941 20.92 24.17 14.66
C ALA A 941 21.40 25.40 13.89
N LYS A 942 20.53 25.91 13.03
CA LYS A 942 20.77 27.09 12.22
C LYS A 942 19.50 27.90 12.09
N SER A 943 19.65 29.21 12.02
CA SER A 943 18.56 30.14 11.80
C SER A 943 18.90 31.07 10.67
N GLY A 944 17.89 31.47 9.93
CA GLY A 944 17.97 32.55 8.98
C GLY A 944 18.42 33.86 9.61
N VAL A 945 19.20 34.65 8.88
CA VAL A 945 19.65 35.98 9.35
C VAL A 945 18.48 36.96 9.41
N ASP A 946 17.73 37.09 8.30
CA ASP A 946 16.52 37.91 8.18
C ASP A 946 15.46 37.10 7.45
N ALA A 947 14.24 37.05 8.00
CA ALA A 947 13.12 36.35 7.36
C ALA A 947 12.58 37.12 6.16
N LEU A 948 12.80 38.44 6.09
CA LEU A 948 12.33 39.28 4.99
C LEU A 948 13.22 39.14 3.76
N VAL A 949 12.66 38.60 2.69
CA VAL A 949 13.37 38.38 1.41
C VAL A 949 12.89 39.30 0.28
N ALA A 950 11.72 39.93 0.46
CA ALA A 950 11.17 40.95 -0.42
C ALA A 950 10.18 41.85 0.33
N ARG A 951 9.80 43.00 -0.25
CA ARG A 951 8.78 43.90 0.33
C ARG A 951 7.40 43.25 0.54
N ASN A 952 7.16 42.12 -0.11
CA ASN A 952 5.96 41.30 0.03
C ASN A 952 6.28 39.83 0.33
N GLY A 953 7.49 39.51 0.82
CA GLY A 953 7.95 38.12 0.92
C GLY A 953 8.75 37.78 2.16
N VAL A 954 8.37 36.70 2.84
CA VAL A 954 9.10 36.13 3.98
C VAL A 954 9.43 34.64 3.80
N VAL A 955 10.46 34.16 4.48
CA VAL A 955 10.80 32.73 4.61
C VAL A 955 10.48 32.27 6.03
N ALA A 956 9.81 31.13 6.18
CA ALA A 956 9.33 30.62 7.46
C ALA A 956 9.42 29.09 7.58
N GLY A 957 9.06 28.60 8.77
CA GLY A 957 9.06 27.16 9.11
C GLY A 957 10.46 26.57 9.02
N ASP A 958 10.55 25.28 8.67
CA ASP A 958 11.84 24.58 8.55
C ASP A 958 12.76 25.16 7.45
N SER A 959 12.21 25.97 6.54
CA SER A 959 13.02 26.71 5.56
C SER A 959 13.75 27.89 6.14
N PHE A 960 13.32 28.40 7.29
CA PHE A 960 13.95 29.52 7.97
C PHE A 960 14.91 29.06 9.07
N GLY A 961 14.62 27.97 9.77
CA GLY A 961 15.51 27.44 10.79
C GLY A 961 15.34 25.95 11.03
N ASN A 962 16.33 25.34 11.67
CA ASN A 962 16.28 23.96 12.09
C ASN A 962 16.92 23.78 13.48
N GLY A 963 16.59 22.68 14.15
CA GLY A 963 17.00 22.40 15.51
C GLY A 963 16.64 20.98 15.91
N ASP A 964 16.75 20.68 17.21
CA ASP A 964 16.55 19.33 17.74
C ASP A 964 15.14 18.77 17.47
N PHE A 965 15.07 17.47 17.18
CA PHE A 965 13.84 16.75 16.88
C PHE A 965 13.16 16.17 18.13
N LEU A 966 13.88 16.02 19.25
CA LEU A 966 13.35 15.36 20.46
C LEU A 966 12.13 16.07 21.06
N THR A 967 12.03 17.38 20.87
CA THR A 967 10.96 18.23 21.41
C THR A 967 9.86 18.53 20.39
N SER A 968 9.99 18.08 19.13
CA SER A 968 9.13 18.54 18.02
C SER A 968 9.08 20.08 17.92
N GLY A 969 10.16 20.78 18.29
CA GLY A 969 10.13 22.24 18.42
C GLY A 969 9.92 22.96 17.10
N GLY A 970 10.53 22.49 16.00
CA GLY A 970 10.41 23.15 14.69
C GLY A 970 8.98 23.17 14.15
N ILE A 971 8.27 22.05 14.31
CA ILE A 971 6.88 21.97 13.86
C ILE A 971 5.94 22.83 14.70
N ASN A 972 6.11 22.83 16.03
CA ASN A 972 5.34 23.70 16.93
C ASN A 972 5.62 25.18 16.62
N THR A 973 6.88 25.55 16.39
CA THR A 973 7.27 26.92 16.01
C THR A 973 6.67 27.34 14.68
N GLY A 974 6.67 26.44 13.69
CA GLY A 974 6.07 26.70 12.38
C GLY A 974 4.54 26.87 12.44
N ILE A 975 3.82 25.91 13.04
CA ILE A 975 2.35 25.91 13.03
C ILE A 975 1.75 26.88 14.06
N LEU A 976 2.37 27.03 15.23
CA LEU A 976 1.85 27.87 16.30
C LEU A 976 2.44 29.28 16.23
N GLY A 977 3.77 29.41 16.15
CA GLY A 977 4.45 30.70 16.10
C GLY A 977 4.25 31.41 14.76
N HIS A 978 4.93 30.93 13.71
CA HIS A 978 4.99 31.62 12.42
C HIS A 978 3.60 31.86 11.80
N ALA A 979 2.70 30.88 11.89
CA ALA A 979 1.34 31.06 11.38
C ALA A 979 0.54 32.11 12.18
N ALA A 980 0.71 32.21 13.51
CA ALA A 980 0.11 33.28 14.30
C ALA A 980 0.71 34.65 13.97
N ARG A 981 2.01 34.74 13.59
CA ARG A 981 2.58 36.00 13.11
C ARG A 981 1.90 36.48 11.83
N VAL A 982 1.47 35.58 10.95
CA VAL A 982 0.64 35.94 9.77
C VAL A 982 -0.74 36.46 10.17
N LEU A 983 -1.37 35.88 11.20
CA LEU A 983 -2.61 36.45 11.77
C LEU A 983 -2.39 37.89 12.29
N THR A 984 -1.30 38.11 13.04
CA THR A 984 -0.93 39.43 13.54
C THR A 984 -0.69 40.41 12.41
N TYR A 985 0.02 40.00 11.35
CA TYR A 985 0.19 40.81 10.14
C TYR A 985 -1.16 41.28 9.59
N TRP A 986 -2.14 40.38 9.43
CA TRP A 986 -3.45 40.75 8.91
C TRP A 986 -4.23 41.69 9.84
N ARG A 987 -4.13 41.51 11.16
CA ARG A 987 -4.72 42.42 12.15
C ARG A 987 -4.12 43.82 12.05
N ARG A 988 -2.78 43.92 12.02
CA ARG A 988 -2.07 45.19 11.86
C ARG A 988 -2.45 45.90 10.57
N ARG A 989 -2.56 45.15 9.47
CA ARG A 989 -3.04 45.68 8.17
C ARG A 989 -4.48 46.18 8.24
N ALA A 990 -5.36 45.49 8.96
CA ALA A 990 -6.74 45.94 9.18
C ALA A 990 -6.82 47.21 10.07
N ASP A 991 -5.90 47.35 11.03
CA ASP A 991 -5.76 48.53 11.90
C ASP A 991 -5.09 49.73 11.19
N GLY A 992 -4.76 49.60 9.90
CA GLY A 992 -4.20 50.68 9.08
C GLY A 992 -2.68 50.79 9.08
N ALA A 993 -1.94 49.80 9.61
CA ALA A 993 -0.49 49.79 9.51
C ALA A 993 -0.01 49.71 8.04
N ASP A 994 1.06 50.43 7.73
CA ASP A 994 1.66 50.38 6.40
C ASP A 994 2.27 49.00 6.11
N THR A 995 2.34 48.63 4.82
CA THR A 995 2.77 47.29 4.41
C THR A 995 4.22 46.99 4.80
N ASP A 996 5.12 47.98 4.70
CA ASP A 996 6.55 47.82 4.95
C ASP A 996 6.82 47.60 6.45
N THR A 997 6.14 48.35 7.34
CA THR A 997 6.17 48.14 8.79
C THR A 997 5.57 46.79 9.16
N ALA A 998 4.38 46.47 8.66
CA ALA A 998 3.69 45.23 9.02
C ALA A 998 4.47 43.98 8.62
N ILE A 999 5.06 43.96 7.41
CA ILE A 999 5.85 42.80 6.96
C ILE A 999 7.18 42.69 7.71
N ARG A 1000 7.76 43.82 8.14
CA ARG A 1000 8.96 43.81 9.00
C ARG A 1000 8.64 43.23 10.37
N GLU A 1001 7.55 43.64 11.01
CA GLU A 1001 7.07 43.06 12.27
C GLU A 1001 6.83 41.54 12.15
N LEU A 1002 6.28 41.08 11.01
CA LEU A 1002 6.12 39.66 10.70
C LEU A 1002 7.48 38.94 10.61
N ALA A 1003 8.44 39.50 9.87
CA ALA A 1003 9.76 38.91 9.70
C ALA A 1003 10.53 38.82 11.03
N ASP A 1004 10.50 39.89 11.83
CA ASP A 1004 11.13 39.94 13.15
C ASP A 1004 10.48 38.94 14.11
N GLY A 1005 9.15 38.76 14.03
CA GLY A 1005 8.42 37.75 14.78
C GLY A 1005 8.83 36.32 14.41
N ILE A 1006 8.97 36.02 13.11
CA ILE A 1006 9.46 34.71 12.63
C ILE A 1006 10.88 34.44 13.15
N LYS A 1007 11.76 35.45 13.13
CA LYS A 1007 13.11 35.36 13.68
C LYS A 1007 13.08 35.06 15.18
N ALA A 1008 12.30 35.81 15.94
CA ALA A 1008 12.19 35.65 17.40
C ALA A 1008 11.66 34.26 17.77
N ASP A 1009 10.61 33.79 17.08
CA ASP A 1009 10.03 32.46 17.30
C ASP A 1009 11.05 31.35 17.04
N THR A 1010 11.80 31.46 15.94
CA THR A 1010 12.84 30.49 15.57
C THR A 1010 14.03 30.51 16.54
N ASP A 1011 14.43 31.70 17.01
CA ASP A 1011 15.52 31.83 17.98
C ASP A 1011 15.13 31.23 19.32
N ALA A 1012 13.93 31.50 19.81
CA ALA A 1012 13.41 30.90 21.03
C ALA A 1012 13.38 29.37 20.94
N TRP A 1013 13.01 28.81 19.77
CA TRP A 1013 13.08 27.37 19.54
C TRP A 1013 14.50 26.82 19.64
N ILE A 1014 15.46 27.46 18.96
CA ILE A 1014 16.85 27.00 18.99
C ILE A 1014 17.38 27.08 20.42
N ASP A 1015 17.12 28.17 21.13
CA ASP A 1015 17.58 28.35 22.51
C ASP A 1015 17.04 27.27 23.46
N VAL A 1016 15.76 26.90 23.33
CA VAL A 1016 15.17 25.77 24.08
C VAL A 1016 15.80 24.43 23.69
N SER A 1017 16.31 24.30 22.47
CA SER A 1017 16.92 23.08 21.95
C SER A 1017 18.40 22.91 22.31
N LEU A 1018 19.11 24.01 22.64
CA LEU A 1018 20.56 23.99 22.92
C LEU A 1018 20.99 22.93 23.96
N PRO A 1019 20.29 22.73 25.09
CA PRO A 1019 20.69 21.74 26.09
C PRO A 1019 20.76 20.30 25.56
N SER A 1020 19.95 19.95 24.55
CA SER A 1020 19.96 18.63 23.92
C SER A 1020 21.28 18.31 23.22
N PHE A 1021 22.04 19.33 22.81
CA PHE A 1021 23.32 19.17 22.11
C PHE A 1021 24.53 19.15 23.05
N ALA A 1022 24.35 19.36 24.36
CA ALA A 1022 25.46 19.37 25.32
C ALA A 1022 26.20 18.01 25.37
N GLN A 1023 27.50 18.01 25.66
CA GLN A 1023 28.29 16.78 25.86
C GLN A 1023 29.06 16.89 27.19
N PRO A 1024 29.48 15.76 27.80
CA PRO A 1024 30.20 15.81 29.07
C PRO A 1024 31.53 16.58 28.91
N PRO A 1025 31.94 17.34 29.94
CA PRO A 1025 33.26 17.96 29.97
C PRO A 1025 34.35 16.90 29.98
N ARG A 1026 35.37 17.05 29.12
CA ARG A 1026 36.43 16.05 29.03
C ARG A 1026 37.44 16.22 30.19
N PRO A 1027 37.84 15.15 30.89
CA PRO A 1027 39.05 15.15 31.71
C PRO A 1027 40.27 15.14 30.77
N CYS A 1028 40.97 16.26 30.65
CA CYS A 1028 41.99 16.49 29.61
C CYS A 1028 43.26 15.62 29.70
N ALA A 1029 43.71 15.13 28.54
CA ALA A 1029 45.12 15.04 28.13
C ALA A 1029 45.21 15.05 26.59
N GLY A 1030 45.25 16.22 25.94
CA GLY A 1030 45.42 16.36 24.47
C GLY A 1030 45.02 17.72 23.88
N ASP A 1031 45.39 18.00 22.62
CA ASP A 1031 45.01 19.22 21.87
C ASP A 1031 43.50 19.23 21.53
N PRO A 1032 42.70 20.16 22.09
CA PRO A 1032 41.27 20.30 21.79
C PRO A 1032 40.95 20.46 20.30
N ALA A 1033 41.78 21.17 19.56
CA ALA A 1033 41.56 21.44 18.14
C ALA A 1033 41.81 20.19 17.28
N ALA A 1034 42.78 19.36 17.64
CA ALA A 1034 43.01 18.07 16.99
C ALA A 1034 41.83 17.12 17.17
N TRP A 1035 41.25 17.10 18.37
CA TRP A 1035 40.09 16.28 18.66
C TRP A 1035 38.84 16.71 17.89
N GLN A 1036 38.58 18.02 17.80
CA GLN A 1036 37.48 18.55 17.01
C GLN A 1036 37.62 18.17 15.52
N ARG A 1037 38.83 18.22 14.96
CA ARG A 1037 39.11 17.75 13.59
C ARG A 1037 38.79 16.26 13.42
N VAL A 1038 39.03 15.43 14.44
CA VAL A 1038 38.69 13.99 14.42
C VAL A 1038 37.17 13.77 14.45
N ILE A 1039 36.43 14.49 15.30
CA ILE A 1039 34.96 14.42 15.34
C ILE A 1039 34.37 14.86 14.00
N GLU A 1040 34.80 15.99 13.46
CA GLU A 1040 34.35 16.50 12.17
C GLU A 1040 34.68 15.52 11.04
N ALA A 1041 35.89 14.95 11.03
CA ALA A 1041 36.26 13.92 10.06
C ALA A 1041 35.39 12.66 10.21
N THR A 1042 35.06 12.26 11.43
CA THR A 1042 34.21 11.09 11.70
C THR A 1042 32.78 11.32 11.21
N ARG A 1043 32.19 12.49 11.51
CA ARG A 1043 30.86 12.89 11.01
C ARG A 1043 30.85 13.02 9.48
N ALA A 1044 31.87 13.65 8.90
CA ALA A 1044 32.02 13.78 7.45
C ALA A 1044 32.13 12.41 6.78
N HIS A 1045 32.95 11.51 7.34
CA HIS A 1045 33.08 10.13 6.87
C HIS A 1045 31.75 9.38 6.94
N ARG A 1046 31.05 9.44 8.09
CA ARG A 1046 29.72 8.85 8.28
C ARG A 1046 28.71 9.32 7.22
N ARG A 1047 28.73 10.62 6.89
CA ARG A 1047 27.86 11.20 5.85
C ARG A 1047 28.26 10.78 4.44
N ALA A 1048 29.56 10.64 4.17
CA ALA A 1048 30.09 10.24 2.87
C ALA A 1048 29.75 8.78 2.54
N ILE A 1049 29.76 7.89 3.54
CA ILE A 1049 29.43 6.47 3.36
C ILE A 1049 27.93 6.17 3.50
N ALA A 1050 27.16 7.10 4.09
CA ALA A 1050 25.71 7.00 4.07
C ALA A 1050 25.26 7.06 2.61
N PRO A 1051 24.53 6.06 2.09
CA PRO A 1051 24.23 5.96 0.67
C PRO A 1051 23.58 7.26 0.18
N VAL A 1052 24.30 7.94 -0.72
CA VAL A 1052 24.02 9.31 -1.15
C VAL A 1052 22.85 9.31 -2.12
N ASN A 1053 21.64 9.53 -1.61
CA ASN A 1053 20.68 10.41 -2.28
C ASN A 1053 19.69 11.04 -1.28
N HIS A 1054 20.17 12.03 -0.53
CA HIS A 1054 19.36 12.80 0.45
C HIS A 1054 18.14 13.52 -0.17
N ARG A 1055 18.01 13.53 -1.50
CA ARG A 1055 16.92 14.23 -2.20
C ARG A 1055 15.64 13.40 -2.37
N ASP A 1056 15.70 12.07 -2.29
CA ASP A 1056 14.56 11.21 -2.72
C ASP A 1056 14.30 9.94 -1.87
N GLU A 1057 14.94 9.72 -0.72
CA GLU A 1057 14.96 8.38 -0.12
C GLU A 1057 14.28 8.25 1.26
N TRP A 1058 12.95 8.38 1.29
CA TRP A 1058 12.10 7.72 2.31
C TRP A 1058 11.45 6.42 1.75
N SER A 1059 11.73 6.07 0.49
CA SER A 1059 11.12 4.95 -0.23
C SER A 1059 12.02 3.72 -0.36
N ARG A 1060 12.81 3.39 0.67
CA ARG A 1060 13.57 2.14 0.68
C ARG A 1060 12.75 0.99 1.29
N ILE A 1061 12.84 -0.15 0.62
CA ILE A 1061 12.07 -1.39 0.78
C ILE A 1061 11.82 -1.73 2.26
N ASN A 1062 10.55 -1.64 2.69
CA ASN A 1062 10.07 -2.25 3.94
C ASN A 1062 10.13 -3.76 3.81
N VAL A 1063 11.20 -4.37 4.32
CA VAL A 1063 11.28 -5.83 4.47
C VAL A 1063 10.45 -6.20 5.70
N PHE A 1064 9.16 -6.49 5.50
CA PHE A 1064 8.32 -7.09 6.54
C PHE A 1064 8.84 -8.50 6.84
N VAL A 1065 9.70 -8.63 7.85
CA VAL A 1065 10.14 -9.94 8.35
C VAL A 1065 8.97 -10.54 9.14
N GLY A 1066 8.50 -11.70 8.67
CA GLY A 1066 7.35 -12.37 9.25
C GLY A 1066 7.49 -12.74 10.73
N ARG A 1067 6.32 -12.73 11.38
CA ARG A 1067 5.95 -12.93 12.81
C ARG A 1067 5.78 -11.61 13.59
N LEU A 1068 4.52 -11.31 13.86
CA LEU A 1068 3.98 -10.14 14.57
C LEU A 1068 4.07 -10.34 16.09
N TYR A 1069 5.26 -10.18 16.69
CA TYR A 1069 5.35 -9.95 18.13
C TYR A 1069 5.29 -8.43 18.36
N SER A 1070 4.37 -7.99 19.22
CA SER A 1070 4.29 -6.62 19.73
C SER A 1070 4.40 -6.69 21.25
N TYR A 1071 5.16 -5.77 21.82
CA TYR A 1071 5.40 -5.68 23.26
C TYR A 1071 4.80 -4.39 23.80
N ARG A 1072 4.26 -4.44 25.01
CA ARG A 1072 3.93 -3.23 25.78
C ARG A 1072 5.19 -2.64 26.37
N LEU A 1073 5.32 -1.32 26.32
CA LEU A 1073 6.37 -0.58 26.96
C LEU A 1073 6.30 -0.87 28.47
N PRO A 1074 7.31 -1.52 29.06
CA PRO A 1074 7.30 -1.83 30.47
C PRO A 1074 7.49 -0.57 31.32
N ASP A 1075 7.10 -0.66 32.58
CA ASP A 1075 7.43 0.37 33.57
C ASP A 1075 8.94 0.41 33.81
N LEU A 1076 9.44 1.59 34.16
CA LEU A 1076 10.86 1.80 34.43
C LEU A 1076 11.27 1.10 35.73
N LEU A 1077 12.33 0.29 35.68
CA LEU A 1077 12.90 -0.29 36.89
C LEU A 1077 13.71 0.77 37.67
N PRO A 1078 13.79 0.68 39.01
CA PRO A 1078 14.47 1.70 39.83
C PRO A 1078 15.99 1.66 39.71
N THR A 1079 16.56 0.55 39.23
CA THR A 1079 18.01 0.37 39.10
C THR A 1079 18.51 0.77 37.72
N HIS A 1080 19.73 1.30 37.67
CA HIS A 1080 20.39 1.64 36.41
C HIS A 1080 20.57 0.39 35.52
N PRO A 1081 20.33 0.46 34.20
CA PRO A 1081 20.45 -0.71 33.32
C PRO A 1081 21.80 -1.44 33.44
N ALA A 1082 22.92 -0.72 33.50
CA ALA A 1082 24.26 -1.30 33.59
C ALA A 1082 24.54 -2.08 34.90
N THR A 1083 23.72 -1.95 35.95
CA THR A 1083 23.91 -2.67 37.22
C THR A 1083 23.05 -3.93 37.32
N ARG A 1084 22.30 -4.29 36.26
CA ARG A 1084 21.40 -5.45 36.28
C ARG A 1084 22.14 -6.74 35.91
N PRO A 1085 21.80 -7.90 36.50
CA PRO A 1085 22.49 -9.17 36.26
C PRO A 1085 22.47 -9.62 34.78
N GLU A 1086 21.37 -9.32 34.10
CA GLU A 1086 21.07 -9.74 32.72
C GLU A 1086 21.95 -9.00 31.68
N THR A 1087 22.38 -7.79 32.03
CA THR A 1087 23.34 -6.97 31.28
C THR A 1087 24.80 -7.35 31.54
N ALA A 1088 25.10 -7.94 32.70
CA ALA A 1088 26.46 -8.37 33.04
C ALA A 1088 26.93 -9.53 32.15
N GLU A 1089 26.04 -10.47 31.79
CA GLU A 1089 26.32 -11.52 30.80
C GLU A 1089 26.57 -10.95 29.39
N ALA A 1090 25.78 -9.96 28.97
CA ALA A 1090 25.92 -9.32 27.67
C ALA A 1090 27.18 -8.44 27.56
N LEU A 1091 27.58 -7.74 28.63
CA LEU A 1091 28.83 -6.98 28.70
C LEU A 1091 30.06 -7.91 28.72
N ALA A 1092 29.99 -9.04 29.44
CA ALA A 1092 31.06 -10.03 29.47
C ALA A 1092 31.34 -10.63 28.07
N LEU A 1093 30.30 -10.78 27.25
CA LEU A 1093 30.40 -11.21 25.84
C LEU A 1093 30.95 -10.12 24.91
N SER A 1094 30.69 -8.83 25.16
CA SER A 1094 31.21 -7.74 24.32
C SER A 1094 32.66 -7.37 24.63
N MET A 1095 33.12 -7.58 25.86
CA MET A 1095 34.49 -7.22 26.29
C MET A 1095 35.56 -8.27 25.93
N THR A 1096 35.18 -9.50 25.57
CA THR A 1096 36.13 -10.60 25.31
C THR A 1096 36.53 -10.76 23.84
N GLY A 1097 36.07 -9.89 22.93
CA GLY A 1097 36.49 -9.89 21.52
C GLY A 1097 36.11 -11.14 20.72
N ARG A 1098 35.41 -12.11 21.32
CA ARG A 1098 34.88 -13.31 20.65
C ARG A 1098 33.40 -13.12 20.34
N ALA A 1099 33.09 -12.26 19.38
CA ALA A 1099 31.82 -12.35 18.68
C ALA A 1099 31.89 -13.56 17.74
N SER A 1100 31.72 -14.78 18.28
CA SER A 1100 31.51 -15.95 17.43
C SER A 1100 30.13 -15.85 16.81
N VAL A 1101 30.13 -15.96 15.48
CA VAL A 1101 28.97 -16.28 14.66
C VAL A 1101 28.41 -17.62 15.16
N ASN A 1102 27.39 -17.60 16.04
CA ASN A 1102 26.36 -18.64 16.15
C ASN A 1102 25.35 -18.36 17.27
N SER A 1103 24.09 -18.13 16.91
CA SER A 1103 22.94 -18.52 17.75
C SER A 1103 21.70 -18.73 16.89
N ALA A 1104 21.69 -19.81 16.11
CA ALA A 1104 20.48 -20.27 15.42
C ALA A 1104 20.45 -21.77 15.14
N THR A 1105 20.88 -22.65 16.05
CA THR A 1105 20.60 -24.09 15.89
C THR A 1105 20.49 -24.77 17.25
N GLY A 1106 19.27 -25.10 17.68
CA GLY A 1106 19.07 -26.10 18.71
C GLY A 1106 19.32 -27.49 18.13
N ARG A 1107 20.38 -28.16 18.60
CA ARG A 1107 20.57 -29.61 18.86
C ARG A 1107 21.99 -30.11 18.55
N ASP A 1108 22.59 -30.66 19.61
CA ASP A 1108 23.55 -31.76 19.78
C ASP A 1108 24.77 -31.95 18.83
N ASP A 1109 25.95 -32.02 19.48
CA ASP A 1109 27.28 -32.52 19.06
C ASP A 1109 27.28 -34.00 18.58
N PRO A 1110 28.39 -34.62 18.05
CA PRO A 1110 29.80 -34.15 17.99
C PRO A 1110 30.63 -34.41 16.68
N LEU A 1111 31.74 -33.65 16.54
CA LEU A 1111 33.10 -34.00 15.98
C LEU A 1111 33.30 -34.18 14.43
N PRO A 1112 34.55 -34.19 13.89
CA PRO A 1112 35.35 -33.00 13.50
C PRO A 1112 35.98 -33.13 12.08
N TYR A 1113 36.40 -32.05 11.42
CA TYR A 1113 37.38 -32.17 10.33
C TYR A 1113 38.38 -31.02 10.32
N HIS A 1114 39.63 -31.41 10.62
CA HIS A 1114 40.87 -30.66 10.46
C HIS A 1114 41.15 -30.31 8.99
N HIS A 1115 41.76 -29.15 8.77
CA HIS A 1115 42.91 -29.03 7.87
C HIS A 1115 43.79 -27.86 8.35
N GLU A 1116 44.96 -28.19 8.88
CA GLU A 1116 46.08 -27.24 9.07
C GLU A 1116 46.74 -26.92 7.72
N PRO A 1117 47.33 -25.73 7.54
CA PRO A 1117 48.39 -25.49 6.57
C PRO A 1117 49.76 -25.75 7.20
N SER A 1118 50.57 -26.57 6.53
CA SER A 1118 51.94 -26.93 6.87
C SER A 1118 52.86 -25.71 7.02
N THR A 1119 53.52 -25.59 8.18
CA THR A 1119 54.73 -24.78 8.37
C THR A 1119 55.99 -25.62 8.12
N GLN A 1120 56.95 -25.06 7.38
CA GLN A 1120 58.31 -25.59 7.29
C GLN A 1120 59.08 -25.35 8.59
N ASP A 1121 59.54 -26.47 9.14
CA ASP A 1121 60.84 -26.78 9.76
C ASP A 1121 61.36 -25.99 10.98
N GLY A 1122 61.60 -26.75 12.07
CA GLY A 1122 62.76 -26.51 12.95
C GLY A 1122 62.64 -26.68 14.48
N VAL A 1123 62.05 -27.78 14.97
CA VAL A 1123 62.46 -28.71 16.09
C VAL A 1123 63.69 -28.33 16.98
N PRO A 1124 63.88 -28.78 18.27
CA PRO A 1124 63.06 -29.60 19.20
C PRO A 1124 62.94 -29.13 20.69
N GLY A 1125 61.98 -29.74 21.39
CA GLY A 1125 62.14 -30.30 22.76
C GLY A 1125 61.41 -29.51 23.87
N MET A 1126 60.78 -30.10 24.89
CA MET A 1126 60.69 -31.48 25.40
C MET A 1126 59.70 -31.48 26.59
N ALA A 1127 58.94 -32.58 26.76
CA ALA A 1127 58.23 -33.07 27.98
C ALA A 1127 57.13 -32.18 28.61
N MET A 1128 55.85 -32.61 28.61
CA MET A 1128 55.22 -33.58 29.54
C MET A 1128 55.37 -33.18 31.02
N VAL A 1129 54.23 -32.99 31.71
CA VAL A 1129 53.76 -33.79 32.87
C VAL A 1129 52.54 -33.12 33.52
N ASP A 1130 51.42 -33.84 33.45
CA ASP A 1130 50.33 -34.10 34.40
C ASP A 1130 49.88 -33.09 35.47
N GLY A 1131 48.54 -33.02 35.59
CA GLY A 1131 47.78 -32.47 36.71
C GLY A 1131 46.35 -32.16 36.34
#